data_AF-A0A933LIJ4-F1
#
_entry.id   AF-A0A933LIJ4-F1
#
_cell.length_a   1.000
_cell.length_b   1.000
_cell.length_c   1.000
_cell.angle_alpha   90.00
_cell.angle_beta   90.00
_cell.angle_gamma   90.00
#
_symmetry.space_group_name_H-M   'P 1'
#
loop_
_entity.id
_entity.type
_entity.pdbx_description
1 polymer ?
#
loop_
_entity_poly.entity_id
_entity_poly.type
_entity_poly.pdbx_seq_one_letter_code
_entity_poly.pdbx_strand_id
1 'polypeptide(L)'
;MWRIQPAVLASVIVMAIAAPPAAYGGSCNFSEPAAASCISPRVIAGGPGQHVVMMDAQSAGGTGTICGVAVGHIVYFEVTPEVNGPITVSTCHPATAYDTVLGVYIPGELCELSQEVACNDDTLGDDCPANCTGRASRVTFDATAGQRYVILVGAYNNNPQNCPVCLGLIVTIGEPCGEPPTNFICQVARQLPGELGTYEVLIDNRDAPSFPEDWSCSHVGHNLWFTFTASTSGRATFTTCHPNTRFDTVVRVLRGQCGGMMVEEACNDDSSDPACSNACGPSRASTVSFQVTAGQQYFIEVGAYNDNATGCELCLGATLILENPCLDDVSPPVAEITSPADFGCVCQSVSILGSAYDADDNLESFAIDYRPANNPNWTQIAYGLTPVNNGLLAEWDTSGLSEGYFLLRLTVADYCHQANTAVRLVRVDRAPSTVQISFPAANQIVGGNVCINGTANDGVCPVGYRVEYAPAGSGQFIPVDPLHPSYSGGVINSQLAAWDTIGLGLPDGSYDLRVVGATDCGALEDLRIVTVDNTAPVAVITAPISCSSVTGIVQVHGTASDTNLAGWVLSYTGGDAHGWVSIATGNVPMINDLLANWDTTALRPCAYTLRLVVTDKATVNCNGALHNQTEYTISTEVGIHGDFDYDNDGDVDMDDFGIFQRCAGGPAILADPSCRGL
;
A
#
# COMPACT_ATOMS: atom_id res chain seq x y z
N MET A 1 54.98 -3.28 8.56
CA MET A 1 56.29 -3.16 7.89
C MET A 1 56.02 -2.99 6.40
N TRP A 2 56.20 -1.75 5.96
CA TRP A 2 56.20 -1.18 4.62
C TRP A 2 56.35 -2.13 3.41
N ARG A 3 55.48 -1.96 2.40
CA ARG A 3 55.93 -1.79 1.01
C ARG A 3 54.99 -0.84 0.27
N ILE A 4 55.58 0.28 -0.14
CA ILE A 4 55.05 1.33 -1.01
C ILE A 4 55.24 0.87 -2.46
N GLN A 5 54.23 1.10 -3.31
CA GLN A 5 54.45 1.64 -4.66
C GLN A 5 53.38 2.72 -4.95
N PRO A 6 53.75 3.85 -5.57
CA PRO A 6 52.90 5.03 -5.66
C PRO A 6 52.01 4.96 -6.91
N ALA A 7 50.70 5.14 -6.71
CA ALA A 7 49.81 5.54 -7.79
C ALA A 7 50.09 7.02 -8.10
N VAL A 8 50.58 7.27 -9.31
CA VAL A 8 50.79 8.61 -9.85
C VAL A 8 49.41 9.25 -10.05
N LEU A 9 49.13 10.26 -9.23
CA LEU A 9 48.16 11.31 -9.54
C LEU A 9 48.62 12.03 -10.81
N ALA A 10 47.97 11.74 -11.92
CA ALA A 10 47.91 12.64 -13.06
C ALA A 10 46.43 12.88 -13.36
N SER A 11 45.83 13.84 -12.64
CA SER A 11 44.64 14.53 -13.12
C SER A 11 45.01 15.21 -14.44
N VAL A 12 44.79 14.53 -15.55
CA VAL A 12 44.68 15.21 -16.84
C VAL A 12 43.32 15.87 -16.81
N ILE A 13 43.29 17.10 -16.31
CA ILE A 13 42.28 18.07 -16.71
C ILE A 13 42.50 18.23 -18.22
N VAL A 14 41.75 17.46 -19.02
CA VAL A 14 41.48 17.88 -20.39
C VAL A 14 40.54 19.07 -20.23
N MET A 15 41.14 20.25 -20.05
CA MET A 15 40.51 21.48 -20.50
C MET A 15 40.28 21.25 -22.00
N ALA A 16 39.10 20.75 -22.34
CA ALA A 16 38.53 21.00 -23.64
C ALA A 16 38.42 22.52 -23.71
N ILE A 17 39.45 23.14 -24.29
CA ILE A 17 39.37 24.49 -24.79
C ILE A 17 38.36 24.36 -25.94
N ALA A 18 37.07 24.41 -25.61
CA ALA A 18 36.07 24.84 -26.54
C ALA A 18 36.50 26.26 -26.91
N ALA A 19 37.26 26.36 -28.01
CA ALA A 19 37.41 27.63 -28.68
C ALA A 19 35.96 28.11 -28.92
N PRO A 20 35.59 29.32 -28.48
CA PRO A 20 34.30 29.87 -28.87
C PRO A 20 34.23 29.81 -30.40
N PRO A 21 33.07 29.45 -31.00
CA PRO A 21 32.93 29.60 -32.44
C PRO A 21 33.30 31.05 -32.75
N ALA A 22 34.33 31.18 -33.59
CA ALA A 22 34.88 32.46 -33.95
C ALA A 22 33.74 33.40 -34.34
N ALA A 23 33.78 34.61 -33.79
CA ALA A 23 33.01 35.72 -34.27
C ALA A 23 33.02 35.72 -35.81
N TYR A 24 31.82 35.80 -36.40
CA TYR A 24 31.55 35.98 -37.81
C TYR A 24 32.63 36.88 -38.48
N GLY A 25 33.49 36.26 -39.29
CA GLY A 25 34.62 36.94 -39.96
C GLY A 25 35.93 36.14 -40.10
N GLY A 26 35.94 34.81 -39.93
CA GLY A 26 37.15 33.97 -40.02
C GLY A 26 37.24 33.15 -41.32
N SER A 27 38.46 32.96 -41.83
CA SER A 27 38.82 32.14 -43.00
C SER A 27 38.22 30.73 -42.99
N CYS A 28 37.93 30.17 -44.17
CA CYS A 28 37.54 28.78 -44.32
C CYS A 28 38.65 27.86 -43.80
N ASN A 29 38.42 27.14 -42.71
CA ASN A 29 39.39 26.20 -42.13
C ASN A 29 39.32 24.80 -42.79
N PHE A 30 39.02 24.76 -44.10
CA PHE A 30 39.03 23.52 -44.88
C PHE A 30 40.38 23.41 -45.59
N SER A 31 41.08 22.29 -45.43
CA SER A 31 42.41 22.07 -46.04
C SER A 31 42.35 21.80 -47.54
N GLU A 32 41.16 21.59 -48.08
CA GLU A 32 40.93 21.20 -49.46
C GLU A 32 40.80 22.42 -50.38
N PRO A 33 41.66 22.58 -51.40
CA PRO A 33 41.61 23.71 -52.32
C PRO A 33 40.51 23.55 -53.38
N ALA A 34 40.03 24.68 -53.91
CA ALA A 34 39.03 24.70 -54.97
C ALA A 34 39.56 24.09 -56.28
N ALA A 35 38.77 23.20 -56.89
CA ALA A 35 38.99 22.76 -58.26
C ALA A 35 38.56 23.86 -59.24
N ALA A 36 39.45 24.82 -59.49
CA ALA A 36 39.16 26.05 -60.24
C ALA A 36 39.13 25.89 -61.78
N SER A 37 39.25 24.66 -62.30
CA SER A 37 39.31 24.40 -63.74
C SER A 37 38.58 23.13 -64.15
N CYS A 38 37.84 23.22 -65.25
CA CYS A 38 37.05 22.13 -65.84
C CYS A 38 37.90 20.96 -66.37
N ILE A 39 39.19 21.17 -66.68
CA ILE A 39 40.09 20.12 -67.18
C ILE A 39 40.66 19.24 -66.07
N SER A 40 40.49 19.68 -64.81
CA SER A 40 40.91 18.95 -63.61
C SER A 40 39.85 19.14 -62.51
N PRO A 41 38.62 18.67 -62.73
CA PRO A 41 37.54 18.81 -61.77
C PRO A 41 37.80 17.92 -60.54
N ARG A 42 37.17 18.29 -59.43
CA ARG A 42 37.11 17.43 -58.24
C ARG A 42 36.19 16.24 -58.49
N VAL A 43 36.74 15.03 -58.49
CA VAL A 43 35.95 13.81 -58.71
C VAL A 43 35.17 13.44 -57.44
N ILE A 44 33.87 13.24 -57.61
CA ILE A 44 32.95 12.63 -56.65
C ILE A 44 32.77 11.17 -57.05
N ALA A 45 32.78 10.25 -56.07
CA ALA A 45 32.60 8.83 -56.34
C ALA A 45 31.19 8.56 -56.90
N GLY A 46 31.09 7.59 -57.83
CA GLY A 46 29.86 7.30 -58.56
C GLY A 46 28.90 6.32 -57.90
N GLY A 47 29.33 5.65 -56.83
CA GLY A 47 28.53 4.66 -56.12
C GLY A 47 27.27 5.25 -55.48
N PRO A 48 26.18 4.45 -55.34
CA PRO A 48 24.98 4.89 -54.62
C PRO A 48 25.30 5.36 -53.21
N GLY A 49 24.59 6.38 -52.73
CA GLY A 49 24.84 7.01 -51.44
C GLY A 49 25.10 8.50 -51.58
N GLN A 50 25.34 9.14 -50.45
CA GLN A 50 25.61 10.56 -50.38
C GLN A 50 27.14 10.78 -50.28
N HIS A 51 27.59 11.90 -50.83
CA HIS A 51 28.99 12.30 -50.89
C HIS A 51 29.10 13.75 -50.48
N VAL A 52 29.69 14.01 -49.31
CA VAL A 52 29.89 15.36 -48.78
C VAL A 52 31.30 15.86 -49.07
N VAL A 53 31.39 17.09 -49.59
CA VAL A 53 32.65 17.79 -49.82
C VAL A 53 32.61 19.16 -49.15
N MET A 54 33.64 19.47 -48.38
CA MET A 54 33.84 20.80 -47.80
C MET A 54 35.15 21.37 -48.30
N MET A 55 35.15 22.60 -48.79
CA MET A 55 36.36 23.23 -49.33
C MET A 55 36.40 24.74 -49.15
N ASP A 56 37.62 25.27 -49.22
CA ASP A 56 37.85 26.70 -49.38
C ASP A 56 37.80 27.06 -50.88
N ALA A 57 36.66 27.60 -51.31
CA ALA A 57 36.43 28.01 -52.69
C ALA A 57 36.93 29.44 -52.99
N GLN A 58 37.56 30.12 -52.02
CA GLN A 58 38.11 31.47 -52.22
C GLN A 58 39.15 31.52 -53.36
N SER A 59 39.89 30.44 -53.54
CA SER A 59 40.93 30.31 -54.58
C SER A 59 40.40 30.01 -55.99
N ALA A 60 39.10 29.74 -56.14
CA ALA A 60 38.47 29.64 -57.45
C ALA A 60 38.42 31.03 -58.09
N GLY A 61 39.16 31.26 -59.17
CA GLY A 61 39.20 32.56 -59.88
C GLY A 61 38.25 32.64 -61.08
N GLY A 62 37.48 31.58 -61.37
CA GLY A 62 36.63 31.50 -62.54
C GLY A 62 35.42 32.42 -62.45
N THR A 63 35.14 33.16 -63.52
CA THR A 63 33.91 33.95 -63.70
C THR A 63 33.13 33.44 -64.90
N GLY A 64 31.80 33.49 -64.87
CA GLY A 64 30.98 33.00 -65.96
C GLY A 64 29.50 33.16 -65.69
N THR A 65 28.71 32.27 -66.30
CA THR A 65 27.26 32.24 -66.14
C THR A 65 26.82 30.81 -65.86
N ILE A 66 26.06 30.61 -64.80
CA ILE A 66 25.38 29.35 -64.44
C ILE A 66 23.89 29.72 -64.30
N CYS A 67 22.96 28.93 -64.84
CA CYS A 67 21.51 29.27 -64.80
C CYS A 67 21.11 30.62 -65.44
N GLY A 68 21.92 31.17 -66.34
CA GLY A 68 21.71 32.55 -66.82
C GLY A 68 22.03 33.62 -65.78
N VAL A 69 22.56 33.24 -64.61
CA VAL A 69 23.00 34.12 -63.51
C VAL A 69 24.51 34.31 -63.61
N ALA A 70 24.97 35.55 -63.45
CA ALA A 70 26.40 35.84 -63.44
C ALA A 70 27.04 35.32 -62.14
N VAL A 71 28.15 34.61 -62.27
CA VAL A 71 28.84 33.98 -61.14
C VAL A 71 30.34 34.26 -61.14
N GLY A 72 30.92 34.26 -59.95
CA GLY A 72 32.36 34.20 -59.72
C GLY A 72 32.73 32.96 -58.91
N HIS A 73 34.01 32.76 -58.61
CA HIS A 73 34.47 31.65 -57.78
C HIS A 73 33.97 30.25 -58.22
N ILE A 74 33.96 29.97 -59.53
CA ILE A 74 33.43 28.71 -60.05
C ILE A 74 34.33 27.53 -59.67
N VAL A 75 33.74 26.56 -58.97
CA VAL A 75 34.33 25.25 -58.65
C VAL A 75 33.74 24.18 -59.55
N TYR A 76 34.60 23.31 -60.08
CA TYR A 76 34.23 22.22 -60.98
C TYR A 76 34.32 20.88 -60.25
N PHE A 77 33.22 20.13 -60.27
CA PHE A 77 33.18 18.75 -59.83
C PHE A 77 32.77 17.83 -60.97
N GLU A 78 33.08 16.55 -60.83
CA GLU A 78 32.71 15.52 -61.79
C GLU A 78 32.19 14.29 -61.06
N VAL A 79 31.15 13.69 -61.62
CA VAL A 79 30.58 12.43 -61.14
C VAL A 79 30.22 11.54 -62.32
N THR A 80 30.49 10.24 -62.21
CA THR A 80 30.02 9.22 -63.15
C THR A 80 29.24 8.17 -62.38
N PRO A 81 27.90 8.28 -62.29
CA PRO A 81 27.08 7.40 -61.46
C PRO A 81 27.21 5.93 -61.88
N GLU A 82 27.21 5.02 -60.90
CA GLU A 82 27.29 3.58 -61.13
C GLU A 82 25.91 2.94 -61.34
N VAL A 83 24.84 3.66 -60.97
CA VAL A 83 23.44 3.23 -61.08
C VAL A 83 22.61 4.25 -61.84
N ASN A 84 21.53 3.79 -62.48
CA ASN A 84 20.50 4.67 -63.00
C ASN A 84 19.64 5.15 -61.83
N GLY A 85 19.18 6.39 -61.87
CA GLY A 85 18.24 6.92 -60.88
C GLY A 85 18.51 8.38 -60.55
N PRO A 86 17.78 8.94 -59.57
CA PRO A 86 17.93 10.33 -59.22
C PRO A 86 19.32 10.59 -58.63
N ILE A 87 19.90 11.73 -58.99
CA ILE A 87 21.01 12.32 -58.28
C ILE A 87 20.59 13.72 -57.80
N THR A 88 20.81 13.99 -56.51
CA THR A 88 20.57 15.29 -55.91
C THR A 88 21.90 15.96 -55.62
N VAL A 89 22.08 17.18 -56.11
CA VAL A 89 23.24 18.00 -55.79
C VAL A 89 22.75 19.19 -54.97
N SER A 90 23.33 19.40 -53.79
CA SER A 90 22.87 20.41 -52.84
C SER A 90 24.05 21.13 -52.21
N THR A 91 23.94 22.45 -52.13
CA THR A 91 24.85 23.31 -51.37
C THR A 91 24.23 23.76 -50.05
N CYS A 92 23.03 23.25 -49.73
CA CYS A 92 22.33 23.43 -48.46
C CYS A 92 23.08 22.68 -47.35
N HIS A 93 24.20 23.24 -46.91
CA HIS A 93 25.07 22.64 -45.91
C HIS A 93 25.54 23.73 -44.94
N PRO A 94 25.63 23.47 -43.62
CA PRO A 94 26.05 24.47 -42.63
C PRO A 94 27.42 25.13 -42.89
N ALA A 95 28.29 24.44 -43.63
CA ALA A 95 29.59 24.97 -44.05
C ALA A 95 29.49 25.98 -45.21
N THR A 96 28.38 26.03 -45.93
CA THR A 96 28.17 26.97 -47.04
C THR A 96 27.93 28.38 -46.49
N ALA A 97 28.88 29.27 -46.74
CA ALA A 97 28.91 30.60 -46.14
C ALA A 97 28.63 31.75 -47.11
N TYR A 98 28.25 31.44 -48.36
CA TYR A 98 28.00 32.42 -49.41
C TYR A 98 26.81 31.99 -50.29
N ASP A 99 26.32 32.93 -51.10
CA ASP A 99 25.21 32.74 -52.02
C ASP A 99 25.65 31.92 -53.24
N THR A 100 25.12 30.70 -53.39
CA THR A 100 25.60 29.73 -54.38
C THR A 100 24.65 29.58 -55.56
N VAL A 101 25.21 29.52 -56.76
CA VAL A 101 24.51 29.13 -57.99
C VAL A 101 25.06 27.79 -58.45
N LEU A 102 24.16 26.84 -58.71
CA LEU A 102 24.46 25.46 -59.02
C LEU A 102 24.01 25.10 -60.44
N GLY A 103 24.89 24.47 -61.21
CA GLY A 103 24.56 23.95 -62.53
C GLY A 103 25.16 22.58 -62.76
N VAL A 104 24.45 21.73 -63.48
CA VAL A 104 24.90 20.39 -63.84
C VAL A 104 24.81 20.21 -65.34
N TYR A 105 25.88 19.69 -65.94
CA TYR A 105 26.07 19.61 -67.38
C TYR A 105 26.57 18.22 -67.80
N ILE A 106 26.23 17.81 -69.02
CA ILE A 106 26.95 16.74 -69.71
C ILE A 106 28.17 17.37 -70.39
N PRO A 107 29.41 16.92 -70.11
CA PRO A 107 30.61 17.52 -70.70
C PRO A 107 30.84 17.07 -72.16
N GLY A 108 31.27 18.00 -73.01
CA GLY A 108 31.88 17.71 -74.31
C GLY A 108 33.38 17.36 -74.22
N GLU A 109 34.05 17.17 -75.37
CA GLU A 109 35.46 16.69 -75.43
C GLU A 109 36.51 17.71 -74.90
N LEU A 110 36.18 19.00 -74.80
CA LEU A 110 37.11 20.09 -74.42
C LEU A 110 36.53 21.06 -73.37
N CYS A 111 35.81 20.55 -72.36
CA CYS A 111 35.04 21.37 -71.40
C CYS A 111 33.91 22.21 -72.01
N GLU A 112 33.45 21.87 -73.20
CA GLU A 112 32.22 22.45 -73.71
C GLU A 112 31.07 21.97 -72.82
N LEU A 113 30.39 22.89 -72.14
CA LEU A 113 29.17 22.61 -71.37
C LEU A 113 28.02 22.44 -72.38
N SER A 114 28.04 21.31 -73.08
CA SER A 114 27.29 21.06 -74.32
C SER A 114 25.79 20.91 -74.09
N GLN A 115 25.38 20.50 -72.89
CA GLN A 115 23.99 20.38 -72.48
C GLN A 115 23.83 20.63 -70.98
N GLU A 116 23.01 21.62 -70.62
CA GLU A 116 22.54 21.81 -69.25
C GLU A 116 21.50 20.73 -68.89
N VAL A 117 21.73 20.07 -67.76
CA VAL A 117 20.88 18.98 -67.24
C VAL A 117 19.91 19.53 -66.21
N ALA A 118 20.44 20.27 -65.24
CA ALA A 118 19.65 20.92 -64.19
C ALA A 118 20.46 22.07 -63.61
N CYS A 119 19.77 23.06 -63.07
CA CYS A 119 20.42 24.23 -62.51
C CYS A 119 19.49 24.91 -61.48
N ASN A 120 20.06 25.55 -60.45
CA ASN A 120 19.34 26.35 -59.46
C ASN A 120 20.23 27.48 -58.93
N ASP A 121 19.63 28.59 -58.48
CA ASP A 121 20.28 29.72 -57.79
C ASP A 121 19.82 29.78 -56.31
N ASP A 122 18.54 29.48 -56.05
CA ASP A 122 17.92 29.66 -54.75
C ASP A 122 16.98 28.52 -54.41
N THR A 123 17.27 27.75 -53.36
CA THR A 123 16.32 26.79 -52.80
C THR A 123 15.52 27.47 -51.69
N LEU A 124 14.19 27.48 -51.83
CA LEU A 124 13.30 28.04 -50.81
C LEU A 124 13.02 26.99 -49.72
N GLY A 125 13.38 27.29 -48.46
CA GLY A 125 13.07 26.46 -47.28
C GLY A 125 13.98 26.76 -46.09
N ASP A 126 13.49 26.52 -44.87
CA ASP A 126 14.22 26.79 -43.61
C ASP A 126 15.45 25.88 -43.41
N ASP A 127 15.50 24.75 -44.12
CA ASP A 127 16.58 23.74 -44.04
C ASP A 127 17.75 24.02 -45.02
N CYS A 128 17.71 25.13 -45.78
CA CYS A 128 18.75 25.53 -46.75
C CYS A 128 19.30 26.99 -46.58
N PRO A 129 19.60 27.47 -45.36
CA PRO A 129 20.15 28.82 -45.18
C PRO A 129 21.67 28.85 -45.43
N ALA A 130 22.17 29.90 -46.08
CA ALA A 130 23.60 30.24 -46.06
C ALA A 130 23.87 31.34 -45.03
N ASN A 131 24.98 31.23 -44.28
CA ASN A 131 25.27 32.07 -43.10
C ASN A 131 25.52 33.57 -43.38
N CYS A 132 25.51 34.01 -44.64
CA CYS A 132 25.84 35.38 -45.05
C CYS A 132 24.81 35.96 -46.02
N THR A 133 23.61 36.34 -45.55
CA THR A 133 22.47 36.93 -46.31
C THR A 133 22.00 36.21 -47.59
N GLY A 134 22.73 35.20 -48.05
CA GLY A 134 22.55 34.50 -49.32
C GLY A 134 21.80 33.19 -49.15
N ARG A 135 21.50 32.56 -50.27
CA ARG A 135 20.74 31.32 -50.35
C ARG A 135 21.64 30.21 -50.87
N ALA A 136 21.28 28.98 -50.53
CA ALA A 136 21.95 27.81 -51.08
C ALA A 136 21.09 27.17 -52.18
N SER A 137 21.77 26.52 -53.10
CA SER A 137 21.20 25.91 -54.29
C SER A 137 21.12 24.38 -54.18
N ARG A 138 20.02 23.81 -54.69
CA ARG A 138 19.79 22.37 -54.81
C ARG A 138 19.14 22.03 -56.15
N VAL A 139 19.59 20.96 -56.78
CA VAL A 139 18.97 20.36 -57.97
C VAL A 139 18.84 18.86 -57.81
N THR A 140 17.83 18.27 -58.44
CA THR A 140 17.66 16.82 -58.57
C THR A 140 17.39 16.49 -60.03
N PHE A 141 18.07 15.48 -60.56
CA PHE A 141 17.87 15.02 -61.94
C PHE A 141 18.09 13.51 -62.07
N ASP A 142 17.51 12.89 -63.10
CA ASP A 142 17.71 11.47 -63.37
C ASP A 142 19.05 11.25 -64.09
N ALA A 143 19.96 10.54 -63.44
CA ALA A 143 21.27 10.21 -63.97
C ALA A 143 21.27 8.82 -64.61
N THR A 144 22.05 8.67 -65.68
CA THR A 144 22.29 7.37 -66.34
C THR A 144 23.59 6.76 -65.85
N ALA A 145 23.58 5.48 -65.49
CA ALA A 145 24.77 4.74 -65.09
C ALA A 145 25.86 4.81 -66.18
N GLY A 146 27.08 5.16 -65.79
CA GLY A 146 28.23 5.32 -66.67
C GLY A 146 28.25 6.63 -67.46
N GLN A 147 27.22 7.48 -67.38
CA GLN A 147 27.25 8.83 -67.98
C GLN A 147 28.02 9.78 -67.07
N ARG A 148 29.01 10.47 -67.63
CA ARG A 148 29.77 11.51 -66.94
C ARG A 148 28.95 12.81 -66.86
N TYR A 149 28.90 13.41 -65.67
CA TYR A 149 28.29 14.72 -65.41
C TYR A 149 29.33 15.64 -64.76
N VAL A 150 29.28 16.93 -65.12
CA VAL A 150 30.10 17.99 -64.51
C VAL A 150 29.18 18.94 -63.76
N ILE A 151 29.50 19.16 -62.49
CA ILE A 151 28.77 20.04 -61.58
C ILE A 151 29.60 21.31 -61.42
N LEU A 152 28.96 22.46 -61.62
CA LEU A 152 29.54 23.78 -61.38
C LEU A 152 28.83 24.42 -60.20
N VAL A 153 29.62 24.93 -59.26
CA VAL A 153 29.12 25.76 -58.15
C VAL A 153 29.85 27.09 -58.21
N GLY A 154 29.10 28.19 -58.34
CA GLY A 154 29.65 29.54 -58.37
C GLY A 154 29.03 30.43 -57.30
N ALA A 155 29.74 31.48 -56.91
CA ALA A 155 29.20 32.53 -56.06
C ALA A 155 28.36 33.50 -56.89
N TYR A 156 27.11 33.73 -56.47
CA TYR A 156 26.19 34.69 -57.09
C TYR A 156 26.87 36.06 -57.26
N ASN A 157 26.79 36.63 -58.47
CA ASN A 157 27.34 37.94 -58.84
C ASN A 157 28.76 38.21 -58.34
N ASN A 158 29.62 37.18 -58.32
CA ASN A 158 30.99 37.26 -57.83
C ASN A 158 31.07 37.75 -56.36
N ASN A 159 30.19 37.21 -55.51
CA ASN A 159 30.18 37.41 -54.06
C ASN A 159 30.07 38.91 -53.65
N PRO A 160 28.97 39.60 -53.99
CA PRO A 160 28.82 41.06 -53.77
C PRO A 160 28.86 41.46 -52.29
N GLN A 161 28.53 40.54 -51.39
CA GLN A 161 28.52 40.76 -49.94
C GLN A 161 29.88 40.50 -49.28
N ASN A 162 30.89 40.08 -50.06
CA ASN A 162 32.23 39.77 -49.57
C ASN A 162 32.23 38.73 -48.43
N CYS A 163 31.35 37.72 -48.55
CA CYS A 163 31.26 36.60 -47.62
C CYS A 163 32.49 35.69 -47.74
N PRO A 164 32.88 34.96 -46.69
CA PRO A 164 33.81 33.85 -46.83
C PRO A 164 33.28 32.83 -47.86
N VAL A 165 34.08 32.48 -48.87
CA VAL A 165 33.65 31.54 -49.93
C VAL A 165 33.90 30.09 -49.49
N CYS A 166 33.27 29.71 -48.37
CA CYS A 166 33.33 28.34 -47.85
C CYS A 166 32.19 27.53 -48.46
N LEU A 167 32.51 26.42 -49.12
CA LEU A 167 31.53 25.58 -49.82
C LEU A 167 31.36 24.24 -49.10
N GLY A 168 30.12 23.92 -48.71
CA GLY A 168 29.69 22.55 -48.44
C GLY A 168 28.82 22.05 -49.59
N LEU A 169 29.26 20.99 -50.27
CA LEU A 169 28.53 20.34 -51.36
C LEU A 169 28.12 18.94 -50.91
N ILE A 170 26.87 18.59 -51.15
CA ILE A 170 26.29 17.26 -50.98
C ILE A 170 25.90 16.73 -52.35
N VAL A 171 26.34 15.53 -52.70
CA VAL A 171 25.90 14.81 -53.91
C VAL A 171 25.32 13.46 -53.50
N THR A 172 24.01 13.28 -53.66
CA THR A 172 23.29 12.03 -53.34
C THR A 172 22.96 11.27 -54.61
N ILE A 173 23.46 10.04 -54.77
CA ILE A 173 23.26 9.17 -55.94
C ILE A 173 22.31 8.02 -55.58
N GLY A 174 21.22 7.85 -56.33
CA GLY A 174 20.19 6.82 -56.12
C GLY A 174 18.96 7.34 -55.36
N GLU A 175 17.96 6.47 -55.16
CA GLU A 175 16.76 6.78 -54.37
C GLU A 175 17.11 6.86 -52.88
N PRO A 176 17.09 8.05 -52.26
CA PRO A 176 17.41 8.17 -50.85
C PRO A 176 16.22 7.71 -50.02
N CYS A 177 16.49 7.10 -48.87
CA CYS A 177 15.44 6.70 -47.94
C CYS A 177 14.86 7.87 -47.11
N GLY A 178 15.36 9.08 -47.30
CA GLY A 178 14.92 10.31 -46.67
C GLY A 178 15.68 11.53 -47.20
N GLU A 179 15.48 12.70 -46.60
CA GLU A 179 16.25 13.89 -46.94
C GLU A 179 17.71 13.76 -46.45
N PRO A 180 18.69 14.37 -47.14
CA PRO A 180 20.07 14.43 -46.66
C PRO A 180 20.15 15.02 -45.24
N PRO A 181 21.03 14.50 -44.37
CA PRO A 181 21.19 15.03 -43.04
C PRO A 181 22.02 16.31 -43.09
N THR A 182 21.54 17.36 -42.43
CA THR A 182 22.26 18.64 -42.24
C THR A 182 22.45 18.97 -40.76
N ASN A 183 21.84 18.18 -39.89
CA ASN A 183 21.61 18.42 -38.49
C ASN A 183 22.55 17.61 -37.59
N PHE A 184 23.85 17.61 -37.92
CA PHE A 184 24.86 16.78 -37.24
C PHE A 184 25.30 17.28 -35.87
N ILE A 185 24.99 18.54 -35.54
CA ILE A 185 25.32 19.15 -34.25
C ILE A 185 24.11 19.91 -33.72
N CYS A 186 24.03 20.04 -32.41
CA CYS A 186 22.95 20.73 -31.70
C CYS A 186 22.65 22.13 -32.26
N GLN A 187 23.67 22.90 -32.65
CA GLN A 187 23.52 24.29 -33.14
C GLN A 187 22.75 24.41 -34.46
N VAL A 188 22.71 23.34 -35.25
CA VAL A 188 21.96 23.27 -36.51
C VAL A 188 20.95 22.13 -36.47
N ALA A 189 20.43 21.83 -35.26
CA ALA A 189 19.39 20.83 -35.09
C ALA A 189 18.18 21.14 -35.99
N ARG A 190 17.62 20.11 -36.63
CA ARG A 190 16.46 20.25 -37.51
C ARG A 190 15.24 20.65 -36.68
N GLN A 191 14.62 21.78 -37.03
CA GLN A 191 13.43 22.27 -36.35
C GLN A 191 12.21 21.42 -36.72
N LEU A 192 11.62 20.75 -35.73
CA LEU A 192 10.32 20.09 -35.84
C LEU A 192 9.20 21.04 -35.37
N PRO A 193 7.96 20.84 -35.83
CA PRO A 193 6.81 21.57 -35.33
C PRO A 193 6.59 21.34 -33.82
N GLY A 194 6.24 22.41 -33.11
CA GLY A 194 5.98 22.38 -31.66
C GLY A 194 4.49 22.42 -31.29
N GLU A 195 3.61 22.39 -32.28
CA GLU A 195 2.15 22.41 -32.13
C GLU A 195 1.60 21.01 -31.87
N LEU A 196 0.43 20.90 -31.25
CA LEU A 196 -0.22 19.59 -31.08
C LEU A 196 -0.43 18.91 -32.44
N GLY A 197 -0.11 17.62 -32.52
CA GLY A 197 -0.21 16.85 -33.75
C GLY A 197 0.86 15.75 -33.87
N THR A 198 0.87 15.10 -35.03
CA THR A 198 1.81 14.05 -35.39
C THR A 198 2.65 14.52 -36.58
N TYR A 199 3.97 14.47 -36.43
CA TYR A 199 4.92 14.96 -37.42
C TYR A 199 5.93 13.87 -37.75
N GLU A 200 5.96 13.48 -39.02
CA GLU A 200 6.91 12.49 -39.52
C GLU A 200 8.13 13.16 -40.14
N VAL A 201 9.28 12.51 -39.99
CA VAL A 201 10.53 12.92 -40.60
C VAL A 201 11.26 11.72 -41.18
N LEU A 202 11.74 11.86 -42.41
CA LEU A 202 12.55 10.87 -43.11
C LEU A 202 13.93 11.48 -43.37
N ILE A 203 14.98 10.83 -42.87
CA ILE A 203 16.38 11.24 -43.06
C ILE A 203 17.19 10.07 -43.60
N ASP A 204 17.98 10.34 -44.63
CA ASP A 204 19.06 9.48 -45.06
C ASP A 204 20.28 9.73 -44.16
N ASN A 205 20.54 8.86 -43.18
CA ASN A 205 21.58 9.05 -42.17
C ASN A 205 22.95 8.45 -42.57
N ARG A 206 23.13 8.02 -43.83
CA ARG A 206 24.35 7.32 -44.28
C ARG A 206 25.64 8.13 -44.17
N ASP A 207 25.52 9.44 -44.28
CA ASP A 207 26.66 10.37 -44.25
C ASP A 207 26.86 11.07 -42.92
N ALA A 208 26.06 10.75 -41.90
CA ALA A 208 26.32 11.32 -40.59
C ALA A 208 27.71 10.92 -40.10
N PRO A 209 28.48 11.88 -39.57
CA PRO A 209 29.83 11.61 -39.14
C PRO A 209 29.82 10.61 -37.96
N SER A 210 30.76 9.67 -38.00
CA SER A 210 31.03 8.79 -36.86
C SER A 210 31.72 9.63 -35.76
N PHE A 211 30.93 10.01 -34.76
CA PHE A 211 31.38 10.61 -33.51
C PHE A 211 30.83 9.77 -32.34
N PRO A 212 31.53 8.70 -31.94
CA PRO A 212 31.01 7.82 -30.92
C PRO A 212 30.90 8.50 -29.55
N GLU A 213 29.75 8.35 -28.88
CA GLU A 213 29.45 8.91 -27.56
C GLU A 213 28.79 7.86 -26.65
N ASP A 214 29.04 7.97 -25.35
CA ASP A 214 28.34 7.18 -24.32
C ASP A 214 27.15 7.97 -23.79
N TRP A 215 25.94 7.43 -23.95
CA TRP A 215 24.70 7.95 -23.38
C TRP A 215 24.22 7.09 -22.22
N SER A 216 23.24 7.57 -21.45
CA SER A 216 22.74 6.85 -20.26
C SER A 216 22.14 5.49 -20.60
N CYS A 217 21.58 5.34 -21.82
CA CYS A 217 20.95 4.12 -22.27
C CYS A 217 21.81 3.26 -23.21
N SER A 218 22.82 3.82 -23.90
CA SER A 218 23.66 3.06 -24.83
C SER A 218 24.91 3.80 -25.32
N HIS A 219 25.78 3.09 -26.05
CA HIS A 219 26.88 3.67 -26.81
C HIS A 219 26.43 3.91 -28.25
N VAL A 220 26.69 5.09 -28.81
CA VAL A 220 26.09 5.53 -30.08
C VAL A 220 27.09 6.20 -31.00
N GLY A 221 26.79 6.24 -32.30
CA GLY A 221 27.47 7.08 -33.30
C GLY A 221 26.52 7.46 -34.44
N HIS A 222 27.00 8.19 -35.46
CA HIS A 222 26.15 8.69 -36.56
C HIS A 222 24.95 9.52 -36.09
N ASN A 223 25.21 10.52 -35.23
CA ASN A 223 24.17 11.25 -34.51
C ASN A 223 23.50 12.34 -35.36
N LEU A 224 22.19 12.49 -35.18
CA LEU A 224 21.36 13.53 -35.75
C LEU A 224 20.62 14.29 -34.65
N TRP A 225 20.53 15.61 -34.80
CA TRP A 225 19.91 16.50 -33.83
C TRP A 225 18.61 17.09 -34.37
N PHE A 226 17.54 17.00 -33.60
CA PHE A 226 16.27 17.67 -33.86
C PHE A 226 15.97 18.61 -32.69
N THR A 227 15.15 19.62 -32.94
CA THR A 227 14.70 20.53 -31.89
C THR A 227 13.24 20.92 -32.10
N PHE A 228 12.50 21.12 -31.03
CA PHE A 228 11.18 21.74 -31.07
C PHE A 228 10.96 22.61 -29.84
N THR A 229 10.11 23.64 -29.98
CA THR A 229 9.64 24.43 -28.84
C THR A 229 8.18 24.10 -28.62
N ALA A 230 7.84 23.47 -27.49
CA ALA A 230 6.47 23.06 -27.23
C ALA A 230 5.56 24.29 -27.13
N SER A 231 4.50 24.35 -27.94
CA SER A 231 3.54 25.46 -27.92
C SER A 231 2.56 25.36 -26.74
N THR A 232 2.31 24.14 -26.26
CA THR A 232 1.44 23.82 -25.11
C THR A 232 2.17 22.87 -24.17
N SER A 233 1.85 22.92 -22.88
CA SER A 233 2.27 21.87 -21.95
C SER A 233 1.46 20.59 -22.24
N GLY A 234 2.07 19.43 -22.05
CA GLY A 234 1.45 18.13 -22.35
C GLY A 234 2.47 17.02 -22.46
N ARG A 235 2.15 15.97 -23.22
CA ARG A 235 3.03 14.82 -23.45
C ARG A 235 3.64 14.88 -24.85
N ALA A 236 4.93 14.59 -24.94
CA ALA A 236 5.63 14.38 -26.20
C ALA A 236 6.13 12.94 -26.29
N THR A 237 5.88 12.31 -27.44
CA THR A 237 6.43 10.99 -27.76
C THR A 237 7.25 11.11 -29.05
N PHE A 238 8.52 10.71 -28.99
CA PHE A 238 9.36 10.59 -30.17
C PHE A 238 9.70 9.12 -30.38
N THR A 239 9.39 8.62 -31.57
CA THR A 239 9.58 7.21 -31.92
C THR A 239 10.28 7.07 -33.27
N THR A 240 11.23 6.14 -33.36
CA THR A 240 11.84 5.71 -34.62
C THR A 240 11.22 4.41 -35.14
N CYS A 241 10.15 3.93 -34.51
CA CYS A 241 9.40 2.74 -34.88
C CYS A 241 8.54 3.03 -36.12
N HIS A 242 9.24 3.21 -37.23
CA HIS A 242 8.69 3.65 -38.49
C HIS A 242 9.15 2.69 -39.59
N PRO A 243 8.30 2.36 -40.59
CA PRO A 243 8.65 1.41 -41.64
C PRO A 243 9.92 1.75 -42.46
N ASN A 244 10.30 3.03 -42.48
CA ASN A 244 11.51 3.52 -43.16
C ASN A 244 12.77 3.51 -42.28
N THR A 245 12.66 3.20 -40.99
CA THR A 245 13.84 2.99 -40.14
C THR A 245 14.47 1.66 -40.49
N ARG A 246 15.77 1.64 -40.78
CA ARG A 246 16.49 0.43 -41.25
C ARG A 246 17.78 0.16 -40.50
N PHE A 247 17.97 0.78 -39.34
CA PHE A 247 19.11 0.55 -38.47
C PHE A 247 18.69 0.52 -37.00
N ASP A 248 19.60 0.03 -36.16
CA ASP A 248 19.44 -0.01 -34.72
C ASP A 248 19.59 1.40 -34.13
N THR A 249 18.48 2.02 -33.74
CA THR A 249 18.47 3.42 -33.29
C THR A 249 18.63 3.51 -31.79
N VAL A 250 19.18 4.63 -31.33
CA VAL A 250 19.13 5.06 -29.92
C VAL A 250 18.65 6.50 -29.91
N VAL A 251 17.73 6.84 -29.01
CA VAL A 251 17.15 8.17 -28.88
C VAL A 251 17.38 8.69 -27.47
N ARG A 252 17.82 9.96 -27.36
CA ARG A 252 17.75 10.73 -26.12
C ARG A 252 17.06 12.07 -26.31
N VAL A 253 16.48 12.59 -25.23
CA VAL A 253 15.83 13.90 -25.18
C VAL A 253 16.53 14.75 -24.15
N LEU A 254 16.83 15.99 -24.53
CA LEU A 254 17.57 16.95 -23.74
C LEU A 254 16.80 18.26 -23.67
N ARG A 255 16.99 19.00 -22.57
CA ARG A 255 16.64 20.43 -22.48
C ARG A 255 17.84 21.25 -22.01
N GLY A 256 17.92 22.51 -22.42
CA GLY A 256 19.02 23.39 -22.07
C GLY A 256 19.47 24.23 -23.26
N GLN A 257 20.75 24.58 -23.29
CA GLN A 257 21.35 25.35 -24.38
C GLN A 257 22.49 24.58 -25.03
N CYS A 258 22.52 24.53 -26.36
CA CYS A 258 23.63 23.95 -27.12
C CYS A 258 24.98 24.60 -26.71
N GLY A 259 25.98 23.79 -26.39
CA GLY A 259 27.29 24.26 -25.90
C GLY A 259 27.30 24.73 -24.44
N GLY A 260 26.15 24.71 -23.76
CA GLY A 260 26.00 24.93 -22.32
C GLY A 260 25.67 23.63 -21.57
N MET A 261 25.08 23.76 -20.38
CA MET A 261 24.57 22.58 -19.67
C MET A 261 23.23 22.14 -20.27
N MET A 262 23.15 20.85 -20.58
CA MET A 262 21.95 20.16 -21.05
C MET A 262 21.56 19.10 -20.02
N VAL A 263 20.26 18.96 -19.77
CA VAL A 263 19.68 17.95 -18.86
C VAL A 263 18.94 16.93 -19.71
N GLU A 264 19.23 15.65 -19.48
CA GLU A 264 18.54 14.54 -20.16
C GLU A 264 17.19 14.25 -19.49
N GLU A 265 16.13 14.23 -20.30
CA GLU A 265 14.75 14.00 -19.86
C GLU A 265 14.33 12.54 -20.09
N ALA A 266 14.84 11.90 -21.14
CA ALA A 266 14.56 10.51 -21.47
C ALA A 266 15.65 9.94 -22.40
N CYS A 267 15.86 8.62 -22.35
CA CYS A 267 16.76 7.89 -23.24
C CYS A 267 16.19 6.48 -23.48
N ASN A 268 16.25 5.98 -24.71
CA ASN A 268 15.86 4.62 -25.07
C ASN A 268 16.68 4.09 -26.25
N ASP A 269 17.10 2.84 -26.17
CA ASP A 269 17.82 2.10 -27.22
C ASP A 269 16.82 1.20 -27.97
N ASP A 270 16.38 0.12 -27.34
CA ASP A 270 15.35 -0.77 -27.87
C ASP A 270 13.98 -0.48 -27.21
N SER A 271 12.95 -0.27 -28.03
CA SER A 271 11.55 -0.25 -27.58
C SER A 271 10.99 -1.67 -27.48
N SER A 272 10.20 -1.92 -26.43
CA SER A 272 9.50 -3.19 -26.25
C SER A 272 8.27 -3.34 -27.17
N ASP A 273 7.88 -2.29 -27.91
CA ASP A 273 6.76 -2.35 -28.84
C ASP A 273 7.10 -3.26 -30.05
N PRO A 274 6.29 -4.30 -30.34
CA PRO A 274 6.50 -5.17 -31.49
C PRO A 274 6.57 -4.44 -32.84
N ALA A 275 5.94 -3.27 -32.98
CA ALA A 275 5.99 -2.42 -34.17
C ALA A 275 7.39 -1.82 -34.43
N CYS A 276 8.29 -1.87 -33.45
CA CYS A 276 9.66 -1.37 -33.52
C CYS A 276 10.66 -2.37 -34.14
N SER A 277 10.16 -3.35 -34.89
CA SER A 277 11.02 -4.27 -35.65
C SER A 277 11.39 -3.65 -37.00
N ASN A 278 12.67 -3.72 -37.36
CA ASN A 278 13.16 -3.19 -38.62
C ASN A 278 14.13 -4.16 -39.33
N ALA A 279 14.73 -3.69 -40.43
CA ALA A 279 15.66 -4.50 -41.23
C ALA A 279 16.89 -5.03 -40.45
N CYS A 280 17.19 -4.49 -39.27
CA CYS A 280 18.32 -4.86 -38.42
C CYS A 280 17.97 -5.80 -37.28
N GLY A 281 16.70 -6.11 -37.12
CA GLY A 281 16.24 -7.11 -36.17
C GLY A 281 14.93 -6.73 -35.48
N PRO A 282 14.44 -7.64 -34.62
CA PRO A 282 13.30 -7.35 -33.77
C PRO A 282 13.65 -6.27 -32.76
N SER A 283 12.71 -5.35 -32.52
CA SER A 283 12.80 -4.29 -31.49
C SER A 283 13.98 -3.30 -31.59
N ARG A 284 14.59 -3.16 -32.77
CA ARG A 284 15.76 -2.29 -33.04
C ARG A 284 15.43 -0.82 -33.30
N ALA A 285 14.26 -0.39 -32.89
CA ALA A 285 13.85 1.01 -32.96
C ALA A 285 13.46 1.48 -31.57
N SER A 286 13.65 2.76 -31.32
CA SER A 286 13.52 3.36 -30.00
C SER A 286 12.24 4.17 -29.88
N THR A 287 11.73 4.30 -28.66
CA THR A 287 10.64 5.23 -28.33
C THR A 287 10.88 5.85 -26.97
N VAL A 288 10.72 7.17 -26.90
CA VAL A 288 10.77 7.95 -25.67
C VAL A 288 9.47 8.73 -25.52
N SER A 289 8.92 8.75 -24.29
CA SER A 289 7.76 9.59 -23.94
C SER A 289 8.09 10.40 -22.70
N PHE A 290 7.83 11.70 -22.73
CA PHE A 290 8.24 12.65 -21.69
C PHE A 290 7.27 13.84 -21.61
N GLN A 291 7.31 14.57 -20.49
CA GLN A 291 6.47 15.74 -20.27
C GLN A 291 7.11 17.00 -20.87
N VAL A 292 6.30 17.81 -21.56
CA VAL A 292 6.72 19.08 -22.15
C VAL A 292 6.04 20.27 -21.49
N THR A 293 6.75 21.40 -21.40
CA THR A 293 6.22 22.67 -20.89
C THR A 293 6.06 23.67 -22.03
N ALA A 294 4.92 24.39 -22.07
CA ALA A 294 4.69 25.45 -23.05
C ALA A 294 5.82 26.49 -23.05
N GLY A 295 6.34 26.82 -24.22
CA GLY A 295 7.46 27.73 -24.46
C GLY A 295 8.85 27.14 -24.19
N GLN A 296 8.96 25.91 -23.67
CA GLN A 296 10.24 25.25 -23.45
C GLN A 296 10.75 24.61 -24.74
N GLN A 297 12.01 24.87 -25.06
CA GLN A 297 12.73 24.21 -26.15
C GLN A 297 13.32 22.88 -25.67
N TYR A 298 13.16 21.85 -26.48
CA TYR A 298 13.73 20.52 -26.32
C TYR A 298 14.59 20.17 -27.53
N PHE A 299 15.58 19.32 -27.30
CA PHE A 299 16.46 18.75 -28.30
C PHE A 299 16.32 17.23 -28.26
N ILE A 300 16.25 16.62 -29.43
CA ILE A 300 16.16 15.17 -29.59
C ILE A 300 17.38 14.75 -30.36
N GLU A 301 18.15 13.82 -29.82
CA GLU A 301 19.30 13.26 -30.51
C GLU A 301 19.04 11.80 -30.83
N VAL A 302 19.29 11.44 -32.09
CA VAL A 302 19.07 10.09 -32.62
C VAL A 302 20.40 9.60 -33.17
N GLY A 303 20.90 8.48 -32.64
CA GLY A 303 22.14 7.86 -33.08
C GLY A 303 21.92 6.40 -33.50
N ALA A 304 22.91 5.82 -34.16
CA ALA A 304 23.00 4.40 -34.41
C ALA A 304 23.71 3.70 -33.24
N TYR A 305 23.13 2.58 -32.78
CA TYR A 305 23.72 1.74 -31.74
C TYR A 305 25.14 1.30 -32.11
N ASN A 306 26.08 1.49 -31.17
CA ASN A 306 27.49 1.16 -31.30
C ASN A 306 28.13 1.61 -32.62
N ASP A 307 27.88 2.85 -33.03
CA ASP A 307 28.44 3.40 -34.28
C ASP A 307 28.11 2.52 -35.50
N ASN A 308 26.87 2.05 -35.58
CA ASN A 308 26.37 1.13 -36.61
C ASN A 308 27.18 -0.18 -36.72
N ALA A 309 27.57 -0.79 -35.60
CA ALA A 309 28.40 -2.01 -35.57
C ALA A 309 27.86 -3.20 -36.39
N THR A 310 26.54 -3.23 -36.65
CA THR A 310 25.87 -4.30 -37.43
C THR A 310 25.95 -4.04 -38.94
N GLY A 311 26.40 -2.84 -39.37
CA GLY A 311 26.54 -2.48 -40.78
C GLY A 311 25.19 -2.32 -41.50
N CYS A 312 24.19 -1.86 -40.76
CA CYS A 312 22.85 -1.65 -41.25
C CYS A 312 22.73 -0.42 -42.15
N GLU A 313 21.72 -0.40 -43.02
CA GLU A 313 21.44 0.77 -43.84
C GLU A 313 20.91 1.91 -42.95
N LEU A 314 21.67 3.00 -42.86
CA LEU A 314 21.35 4.15 -42.02
C LEU A 314 20.21 5.00 -42.62
N CYS A 315 19.00 4.45 -42.63
CA CYS A 315 17.77 5.14 -43.02
C CYS A 315 16.92 5.37 -41.79
N LEU A 316 16.57 6.62 -41.51
CA LEU A 316 15.77 7.01 -40.36
C LEU A 316 14.38 7.42 -40.80
N GLY A 317 13.36 6.76 -40.27
CA GLY A 317 12.02 7.31 -40.16
C GLY A 317 11.71 7.60 -38.69
N ALA A 318 11.26 8.79 -38.37
CA ALA A 318 10.87 9.12 -37.02
C ALA A 318 9.57 9.90 -36.99
N THR A 319 8.86 9.77 -35.88
CA THR A 319 7.59 10.46 -35.63
C THR A 319 7.68 11.17 -34.30
N LEU A 320 7.38 12.48 -34.30
CA LEU A 320 7.10 13.26 -33.10
C LEU A 320 5.59 13.40 -32.94
N ILE A 321 5.06 12.97 -31.80
CA ILE A 321 3.67 13.13 -31.41
C ILE A 321 3.63 14.11 -30.25
N LEU A 322 2.93 15.22 -30.42
CA LEU A 322 2.65 16.21 -29.39
C LEU A 322 1.17 16.19 -29.09
N GLU A 323 0.82 15.86 -27.86
CA GLU A 323 -0.56 15.75 -27.41
C GLU A 323 -0.76 16.48 -26.09
N ASN A 324 -1.93 17.10 -25.92
CA ASN A 324 -2.34 17.65 -24.64
C ASN A 324 -3.37 16.70 -24.04
N PRO A 325 -2.97 15.81 -23.11
CA PRO A 325 -3.90 14.86 -22.51
C PRO A 325 -5.07 15.56 -21.80
N CYS A 326 -4.93 16.83 -21.42
CA CYS A 326 -5.94 17.59 -20.69
C CYS A 326 -7.04 18.20 -21.55
N LEU A 327 -6.94 18.14 -22.88
CA LEU A 327 -8.06 18.55 -23.75
C LEU A 327 -9.13 17.46 -23.87
N ASP A 328 -8.72 16.19 -23.74
CA ASP A 328 -9.58 15.03 -23.89
C ASP A 328 -9.90 14.33 -22.55
N ASP A 329 -9.19 14.70 -21.48
CA ASP A 329 -9.49 14.28 -20.12
C ASP A 329 -10.84 14.88 -19.65
N VAL A 330 -11.81 13.99 -19.49
CA VAL A 330 -13.16 14.29 -18.99
C VAL A 330 -13.48 13.54 -17.71
N SER A 331 -12.54 12.74 -17.19
CA SER A 331 -12.78 11.88 -16.04
C SER A 331 -11.84 12.25 -14.90
N PRO A 332 -12.37 12.66 -13.73
CA PRO A 332 -11.51 12.91 -12.59
C PRO A 332 -10.91 11.58 -12.09
N PRO A 333 -9.73 11.61 -11.45
CA PRO A 333 -9.07 10.41 -10.98
C PRO A 333 -9.90 9.68 -9.94
N VAL A 334 -9.77 8.36 -9.93
CA VAL A 334 -10.44 7.46 -8.99
C VAL A 334 -9.63 7.41 -7.71
N ALA A 335 -10.24 7.87 -6.61
CA ALA A 335 -9.75 7.71 -5.26
C ALA A 335 -10.72 6.85 -4.45
N GLU A 336 -10.31 5.66 -4.04
CA GLU A 336 -11.11 4.77 -3.20
C GLU A 336 -10.24 4.08 -2.14
N ILE A 337 -10.73 4.01 -0.91
CA ILE A 337 -10.16 3.16 0.16
C ILE A 337 -11.17 2.07 0.49
N THR A 338 -10.84 0.81 0.21
CA THR A 338 -11.70 -0.36 0.49
C THR A 338 -11.40 -0.99 1.84
N SER A 339 -10.17 -0.89 2.32
CA SER A 339 -9.75 -1.33 3.66
C SER A 339 -8.73 -0.37 4.24
N PRO A 340 -8.76 -0.08 5.55
CA PRO A 340 -9.79 -0.47 6.51
C PRO A 340 -11.16 0.19 6.22
N ALA A 341 -12.24 -0.49 6.63
CA ALA A 341 -13.59 0.04 6.53
C ALA A 341 -13.81 1.21 7.51
N ASP A 342 -14.85 2.02 7.27
CA ASP A 342 -15.26 3.04 8.22
C ASP A 342 -15.61 2.43 9.58
N PHE A 343 -15.13 3.09 10.63
CA PHE A 343 -15.13 2.68 12.04
C PHE A 343 -14.38 1.36 12.32
N GLY A 344 -13.60 0.86 11.36
CA GLY A 344 -12.72 -0.29 11.57
C GLY A 344 -11.74 -0.05 12.71
N CYS A 345 -11.56 -1.07 13.55
CA CYS A 345 -10.56 -1.08 14.60
C CYS A 345 -9.24 -1.60 14.03
N VAL A 346 -8.18 -0.81 14.21
CA VAL A 346 -6.89 -1.04 13.58
C VAL A 346 -5.77 -0.89 14.59
N CYS A 347 -4.67 -1.62 14.39
CA CYS A 347 -3.53 -1.62 15.29
C CYS A 347 -2.31 -2.23 14.61
N GLN A 348 -1.13 -2.03 15.21
CA GLN A 348 0.15 -2.49 14.69
C GLN A 348 0.35 -2.05 13.22
N SER A 349 0.58 -2.98 12.29
CA SER A 349 0.66 -2.69 10.85
C SER A 349 -0.71 -2.86 10.21
N VAL A 350 -1.15 -1.84 9.47
CA VAL A 350 -2.46 -1.79 8.83
C VAL A 350 -2.27 -1.68 7.32
N SER A 351 -2.71 -2.69 6.58
CA SER A 351 -2.75 -2.66 5.12
C SER A 351 -3.91 -1.77 4.65
N ILE A 352 -3.58 -0.69 3.95
CA ILE A 352 -4.55 0.20 3.31
C ILE A 352 -4.73 -0.25 1.87
N LEU A 353 -5.92 -0.75 1.55
CA LEU A 353 -6.28 -1.28 0.23
C LEU A 353 -7.25 -0.34 -0.47
N GLY A 354 -7.20 -0.29 -1.80
CA GLY A 354 -8.13 0.51 -2.59
C GLY A 354 -7.66 0.75 -4.03
N SER A 355 -8.12 1.86 -4.59
CA SER A 355 -7.87 2.24 -5.98
C SER A 355 -7.40 3.69 -6.05
N ALA A 356 -6.29 3.90 -6.76
CA ALA A 356 -5.69 5.19 -7.08
C ALA A 356 -5.20 5.14 -8.53
N TYR A 357 -6.06 5.51 -9.46
CA TYR A 357 -5.75 5.51 -10.89
C TYR A 357 -6.62 6.53 -11.62
N ASP A 358 -6.26 6.83 -12.86
CA ASP A 358 -7.11 7.57 -13.77
C ASP A 358 -7.52 6.68 -14.95
N ALA A 359 -8.76 6.80 -15.43
CA ALA A 359 -9.27 5.98 -16.51
C ALA A 359 -8.61 6.30 -17.86
N ASP A 360 -8.10 7.52 -18.01
CA ASP A 360 -7.43 8.04 -19.19
C ASP A 360 -5.90 7.86 -19.13
N ASP A 361 -5.40 7.08 -18.15
CA ASP A 361 -3.98 6.77 -17.92
C ASP A 361 -3.08 8.01 -17.74
N ASN A 362 -3.64 9.07 -17.14
CA ASN A 362 -3.00 10.36 -16.92
C ASN A 362 -2.67 10.63 -15.43
N LEU A 363 -2.56 9.59 -14.60
CA LEU A 363 -2.26 9.72 -13.18
C LEU A 363 -0.93 10.46 -12.97
N GLU A 364 -0.97 11.59 -12.26
CA GLU A 364 0.24 12.29 -11.81
C GLU A 364 0.76 11.66 -10.52
N SER A 365 -0.09 11.53 -9.51
CA SER A 365 0.31 10.99 -8.21
C SER A 365 -0.87 10.59 -7.33
N PHE A 366 -0.58 9.82 -6.29
CA PHE A 366 -1.45 9.70 -5.14
C PHE A 366 -0.68 9.78 -3.83
N ALA A 367 -1.34 10.27 -2.79
CA ALA A 367 -0.81 10.34 -1.43
C ALA A 367 -1.83 9.78 -0.43
N ILE A 368 -1.32 9.00 0.52
CA ILE A 368 -2.09 8.54 1.68
C ILE A 368 -1.59 9.26 2.92
N ASP A 369 -2.51 9.89 3.63
CA ASP A 369 -2.25 10.62 4.87
C ASP A 369 -3.14 10.12 6.01
N TYR A 370 -2.71 10.36 7.24
CA TYR A 370 -3.53 10.21 8.44
C TYR A 370 -3.50 11.45 9.33
N ARG A 371 -4.52 11.59 10.18
CA ARG A 371 -4.49 12.51 11.33
C ARG A 371 -5.40 12.04 12.47
N PRO A 372 -5.07 12.34 13.74
CA PRO A 372 -6.04 12.23 14.82
C PRO A 372 -7.30 13.05 14.51
N ALA A 373 -8.50 12.53 14.81
CA ALA A 373 -9.76 13.21 14.46
C ALA A 373 -9.88 14.61 15.09
N ASN A 374 -9.26 14.81 16.25
CA ASN A 374 -9.23 16.07 17.00
C ASN A 374 -8.06 17.01 16.61
N ASN A 375 -7.23 16.66 15.62
CA ASN A 375 -6.08 17.44 15.17
C ASN A 375 -6.19 17.72 13.67
N PRO A 376 -6.10 18.96 13.18
CA PRO A 376 -6.25 19.27 11.76
C PRO A 376 -5.06 18.89 10.88
N ASN A 377 -3.89 18.63 11.46
CA ASN A 377 -2.64 18.42 10.70
C ASN A 377 -2.55 16.99 10.18
N TRP A 378 -2.32 16.86 8.88
CA TRP A 378 -2.11 15.58 8.20
C TRP A 378 -0.64 15.16 8.26
N THR A 379 -0.42 13.87 8.44
CA THR A 379 0.89 13.21 8.34
C THR A 379 0.84 12.19 7.21
N GLN A 380 1.81 12.26 6.31
CA GLN A 380 1.87 11.35 5.17
C GLN A 380 2.33 9.95 5.58
N ILE A 381 1.63 8.93 5.08
CA ILE A 381 1.97 7.51 5.17
C ILE A 381 2.77 7.09 3.95
N ALA A 382 2.27 7.43 2.76
CA ALA A 382 2.84 6.98 1.49
C ALA A 382 2.59 7.98 0.35
N TYR A 383 3.38 7.81 -0.72
CA TYR A 383 3.28 8.51 -2.00
C TYR A 383 3.49 7.50 -3.13
N GLY A 384 2.76 7.63 -4.24
CA GLY A 384 2.92 6.78 -5.40
C GLY A 384 2.73 7.54 -6.72
N LEU A 385 3.39 7.04 -7.76
CA LEU A 385 3.33 7.56 -9.14
C LEU A 385 2.74 6.53 -10.12
N THR A 386 2.53 5.29 -9.67
CA THR A 386 2.05 4.18 -10.50
C THR A 386 0.60 3.88 -10.16
N PRO A 387 -0.29 3.72 -11.14
CA PRO A 387 -1.69 3.39 -10.90
C PRO A 387 -1.86 2.11 -10.06
N VAL A 388 -2.79 2.16 -9.10
CA VAL A 388 -3.21 1.01 -8.30
C VAL A 388 -4.70 0.78 -8.50
N ASN A 389 -5.09 -0.41 -8.93
CA ASN A 389 -6.49 -0.79 -9.09
C ASN A 389 -6.82 -1.96 -8.17
N ASN A 390 -7.67 -1.70 -7.16
CA ASN A 390 -8.08 -2.66 -6.13
C ASN A 390 -6.90 -3.42 -5.49
N GLY A 391 -5.88 -2.68 -5.06
CA GLY A 391 -4.61 -3.21 -4.57
C GLY A 391 -4.13 -2.55 -3.29
N LEU A 392 -2.90 -2.90 -2.88
CA LEU A 392 -2.24 -2.29 -1.74
C LEU A 392 -1.79 -0.86 -2.10
N LEU A 393 -2.28 0.11 -1.36
CA LEU A 393 -1.88 1.52 -1.50
C LEU A 393 -0.77 1.89 -0.52
N ALA A 394 -0.83 1.38 0.72
CA ALA A 394 0.16 1.64 1.76
C ALA A 394 0.09 0.63 2.91
N GLU A 395 1.19 0.49 3.64
CA GLU A 395 1.23 -0.12 4.97
C GLU A 395 1.39 0.99 6.03
N TRP A 396 0.51 1.01 7.03
CA TRP A 396 0.50 2.04 8.06
C TRP A 396 0.85 1.45 9.43
N ASP A 397 2.00 1.84 9.99
CA ASP A 397 2.38 1.50 11.35
C ASP A 397 1.72 2.44 12.36
N THR A 398 0.83 1.88 13.17
CA THR A 398 0.10 2.58 14.22
C THR A 398 0.70 2.38 15.61
N SER A 399 1.79 1.63 15.78
CA SER A 399 2.35 1.27 17.10
C SER A 399 2.76 2.47 17.96
N GLY A 400 3.20 3.57 17.33
CA GLY A 400 3.57 4.82 18.02
C GLY A 400 2.42 5.78 18.31
N LEU A 401 1.19 5.47 17.90
CA LEU A 401 0.04 6.36 18.02
C LEU A 401 -0.73 6.14 19.35
N SER A 402 -1.39 7.18 19.85
CA SER A 402 -2.34 7.00 20.95
C SER A 402 -3.62 6.31 20.46
N GLU A 403 -4.27 5.54 21.33
CA GLU A 403 -5.61 5.02 21.07
C GLU A 403 -6.59 6.16 20.78
N GLY A 404 -7.53 5.95 19.83
CA GLY A 404 -8.55 6.92 19.48
C GLY A 404 -8.92 6.91 18.01
N TYR A 405 -9.71 7.91 17.60
CA TYR A 405 -10.17 8.03 16.22
C TYR A 405 -9.17 8.77 15.33
N PHE A 406 -8.95 8.23 14.14
CA PHE A 406 -8.08 8.78 13.10
C PHE A 406 -8.81 8.85 11.77
N LEU A 407 -8.55 9.90 11.02
CA LEU A 407 -8.97 10.00 9.63
C LEU A 407 -7.82 9.55 8.74
N LEU A 408 -8.11 8.63 7.82
CA LEU A 408 -7.26 8.30 6.69
C LEU A 408 -7.77 9.05 5.46
N ARG A 409 -6.86 9.61 4.66
CA ARG A 409 -7.20 10.28 3.41
C ARG A 409 -6.31 9.76 2.30
N LEU A 410 -6.93 9.35 1.21
CA LEU A 410 -6.28 9.16 -0.08
C LEU A 410 -6.60 10.38 -0.94
N THR A 411 -5.57 11.03 -1.48
CA THR A 411 -5.70 12.08 -2.51
C THR A 411 -5.06 11.55 -3.78
N VAL A 412 -5.79 11.57 -4.89
CA VAL A 412 -5.30 11.13 -6.21
C VAL A 412 -5.42 12.33 -7.14
N ALA A 413 -4.35 12.62 -7.88
CA ALA A 413 -4.26 13.73 -8.80
C ALA A 413 -3.81 13.25 -10.18
N ASP A 414 -4.37 13.84 -11.23
CA ASP A 414 -3.95 13.65 -12.61
C ASP A 414 -3.01 14.78 -13.07
N TYR A 415 -2.38 14.61 -14.24
CA TYR A 415 -1.52 15.62 -14.86
C TYR A 415 -2.28 16.87 -15.34
N CYS A 416 -3.60 16.84 -15.29
CA CYS A 416 -4.50 17.92 -15.65
C CYS A 416 -4.98 18.73 -14.44
N HIS A 417 -4.38 18.44 -13.28
CA HIS A 417 -4.64 19.08 -11.99
C HIS A 417 -6.07 18.87 -11.47
N GLN A 418 -6.81 17.88 -11.98
CA GLN A 418 -7.97 17.40 -11.25
C GLN A 418 -7.49 16.48 -10.13
N ALA A 419 -8.23 16.52 -9.03
CA ALA A 419 -7.93 15.70 -7.88
C ALA A 419 -9.21 15.21 -7.23
N ASN A 420 -9.14 13.99 -6.72
CA ASN A 420 -10.23 13.36 -5.99
C ASN A 420 -9.71 12.82 -4.66
N THR A 421 -10.60 12.74 -3.68
CA THR A 421 -10.23 12.31 -2.33
C THR A 421 -11.20 11.29 -1.77
N ALA A 422 -10.67 10.21 -1.20
CA ALA A 422 -11.41 9.30 -0.33
C ALA A 422 -10.96 9.49 1.12
N VAL A 423 -11.92 9.45 2.04
CA VAL A 423 -11.65 9.55 3.47
C VAL A 423 -12.29 8.36 4.20
N ARG A 424 -11.58 7.82 5.18
CA ARG A 424 -12.10 6.83 6.13
C ARG A 424 -11.86 7.28 7.57
N LEU A 425 -12.82 7.02 8.44
CA LEU A 425 -12.66 7.23 9.88
C LEU A 425 -12.40 5.88 10.55
N VAL A 426 -11.25 5.69 11.17
CA VAL A 426 -10.88 4.44 11.84
C VAL A 426 -10.59 4.68 13.32
N ARG A 427 -10.61 3.61 14.12
CA ARG A 427 -10.20 3.67 15.53
C ARG A 427 -8.90 2.90 15.69
N VAL A 428 -7.82 3.60 16.06
CA VAL A 428 -6.60 2.93 16.54
C VAL A 428 -6.92 2.35 17.91
N ASP A 429 -6.88 1.02 18.00
CA ASP A 429 -7.19 0.25 19.21
C ASP A 429 -5.91 -0.34 19.84
N ARG A 430 -5.99 -0.70 21.13
CA ARG A 430 -4.86 -1.28 21.88
C ARG A 430 -5.23 -2.54 22.63
N ALA A 431 -6.34 -2.53 23.33
CA ALA A 431 -6.83 -3.63 24.15
C ALA A 431 -8.25 -3.28 24.60
N PRO A 432 -9.01 -4.26 25.12
CA PRO A 432 -10.33 -4.00 25.67
C PRO A 432 -10.33 -2.87 26.69
N SER A 433 -11.27 -1.94 26.55
CA SER A 433 -11.44 -0.80 27.47
C SER A 433 -11.65 -1.19 28.93
N THR A 434 -12.36 -2.30 29.21
CA THR A 434 -12.59 -2.77 30.58
C THR A 434 -12.79 -4.28 30.62
N VAL A 435 -12.02 -4.95 31.48
CA VAL A 435 -12.15 -6.37 31.80
C VAL A 435 -12.09 -6.50 33.31
N GLN A 436 -13.16 -6.98 33.94
CA GLN A 436 -13.26 -7.04 35.40
C GLN A 436 -14.26 -8.09 35.87
N ILE A 437 -13.93 -8.79 36.94
CA ILE A 437 -14.84 -9.59 37.76
C ILE A 437 -15.42 -8.71 38.86
N SER A 438 -16.75 -8.68 38.95
CA SER A 438 -17.51 -8.01 40.01
C SER A 438 -18.04 -8.99 41.07
N PHE A 439 -18.31 -10.23 40.67
CA PHE A 439 -18.70 -11.33 41.55
C PHE A 439 -18.16 -12.65 40.97
N PRO A 440 -17.61 -13.55 41.80
CA PRO A 440 -17.42 -13.44 43.25
C PRO A 440 -16.42 -12.35 43.66
N ALA A 441 -16.55 -11.86 44.89
CA ALA A 441 -15.57 -10.94 45.47
C ALA A 441 -14.23 -11.66 45.74
N ALA A 442 -13.14 -10.90 45.83
CA ALA A 442 -11.85 -11.47 46.19
C ALA A 442 -11.92 -12.16 47.57
N ASN A 443 -11.37 -13.37 47.65
CA ASN A 443 -11.36 -14.28 48.80
C ASN A 443 -12.76 -14.75 49.26
N GLN A 444 -13.79 -14.62 48.42
CA GLN A 444 -15.10 -15.17 48.73
C GLN A 444 -15.08 -16.71 48.70
N ILE A 445 -15.86 -17.32 49.60
CA ILE A 445 -16.10 -18.77 49.64
C ILE A 445 -17.33 -19.08 48.77
N VAL A 446 -17.15 -19.97 47.80
CA VAL A 446 -18.15 -20.33 46.80
C VAL A 446 -18.24 -21.84 46.67
N GLY A 447 -19.36 -22.37 46.19
CA GLY A 447 -19.55 -23.80 45.95
C GLY A 447 -20.71 -24.05 45.01
N GLY A 448 -20.93 -25.30 44.60
CA GLY A 448 -22.03 -25.65 43.69
C GLY A 448 -21.99 -24.87 42.37
N ASN A 449 -23.10 -24.19 42.05
CA ASN A 449 -23.24 -23.43 40.80
C ASN A 449 -23.02 -21.93 41.08
N VAL A 450 -21.81 -21.47 40.77
CA VAL A 450 -21.35 -20.10 41.04
C VAL A 450 -21.60 -19.23 39.81
N CYS A 451 -22.33 -18.13 39.97
CA CYS A 451 -22.42 -17.11 38.93
C CYS A 451 -21.14 -16.27 38.92
N ILE A 452 -20.63 -15.95 37.72
CA ILE A 452 -19.49 -15.04 37.56
C ILE A 452 -20.01 -13.81 36.83
N ASN A 453 -20.10 -12.69 37.54
CA ASN A 453 -20.57 -11.43 36.98
C ASN A 453 -19.42 -10.45 36.81
N GLY A 454 -19.49 -9.62 35.79
CA GLY A 454 -18.47 -8.63 35.53
C GLY A 454 -18.71 -7.84 34.26
N THR A 455 -17.61 -7.33 33.73
CA THR A 455 -17.58 -6.56 32.49
C THR A 455 -16.43 -7.06 31.63
N ALA A 456 -16.70 -7.27 30.35
CA ALA A 456 -15.72 -7.47 29.29
C ALA A 456 -16.18 -6.62 28.10
N ASN A 457 -15.56 -5.47 27.90
CA ASN A 457 -16.06 -4.44 26.99
C ASN A 457 -14.91 -3.69 26.32
N ASP A 458 -15.11 -3.34 25.05
CA ASP A 458 -14.22 -2.43 24.33
C ASP A 458 -14.93 -1.31 23.56
N GLY A 459 -16.14 -0.98 23.99
CA GLY A 459 -16.93 0.11 23.44
C GLY A 459 -17.36 -0.17 22.00
N VAL A 460 -16.55 0.28 21.04
CA VAL A 460 -16.85 0.19 19.61
C VAL A 460 -16.17 -1.02 18.97
N CYS A 461 -15.01 -1.43 19.48
CA CYS A 461 -14.27 -2.54 18.90
C CYS A 461 -14.87 -3.88 19.38
N PRO A 462 -14.94 -4.89 18.48
CA PRO A 462 -15.38 -6.22 18.87
C PRO A 462 -14.45 -6.81 19.93
N VAL A 463 -15.04 -7.32 21.01
CA VAL A 463 -14.33 -8.00 22.09
C VAL A 463 -14.86 -9.43 22.23
N GLY A 464 -13.93 -10.36 22.42
CA GLY A 464 -14.20 -11.70 22.93
C GLY A 464 -13.61 -11.86 24.33
N TYR A 465 -14.12 -12.81 25.10
CA TYR A 465 -13.55 -13.08 26.43
C TYR A 465 -13.61 -14.55 26.79
N ARG A 466 -12.77 -14.93 27.75
CA ARG A 466 -12.75 -16.26 28.38
C ARG A 466 -12.77 -16.09 29.89
N VAL A 467 -13.47 -17.01 30.55
CA VAL A 467 -13.51 -17.08 32.02
C VAL A 467 -12.92 -18.43 32.41
N GLU A 468 -11.87 -18.38 33.22
CA GLU A 468 -11.01 -19.53 33.47
C GLU A 468 -10.67 -19.62 34.95
N TYR A 469 -10.38 -20.83 35.42
CA TYR A 469 -9.92 -21.08 36.77
C TYR A 469 -8.67 -21.97 36.77
N ALA A 470 -7.90 -21.91 37.84
CA ALA A 470 -6.77 -22.78 38.12
C ALA A 470 -6.67 -23.04 39.63
N PRO A 471 -6.19 -24.21 40.10
CA PRO A 471 -5.76 -24.35 41.49
C PRO A 471 -4.78 -23.22 41.84
N ALA A 472 -4.95 -22.57 42.99
CA ALA A 472 -4.23 -21.35 43.32
C ALA A 472 -2.70 -21.52 43.19
N GLY A 473 -2.07 -20.63 42.42
CA GLY A 473 -0.63 -20.64 42.17
C GLY A 473 -0.13 -21.67 41.15
N SER A 474 -1.01 -22.50 40.57
CA SER A 474 -0.60 -23.48 39.54
C SER A 474 -0.29 -22.84 38.19
N GLY A 475 -0.95 -21.72 37.86
CA GLY A 475 -0.84 -21.02 36.57
C GLY A 475 -1.45 -21.79 35.38
N GLN A 476 -2.05 -22.96 35.60
CA GLN A 476 -2.67 -23.79 34.56
C GLN A 476 -4.18 -23.52 34.52
N PHE A 477 -4.57 -22.53 33.73
CA PHE A 477 -5.95 -22.10 33.60
C PHE A 477 -6.75 -22.98 32.64
N ILE A 478 -7.95 -23.35 33.04
CA ILE A 478 -8.95 -24.06 32.24
C ILE A 478 -10.30 -23.34 32.30
N PRO A 479 -11.16 -23.47 31.28
CA PRO A 479 -12.43 -22.76 31.25
C PRO A 479 -13.37 -23.18 32.39
N VAL A 480 -14.09 -22.20 32.96
CA VAL A 480 -15.13 -22.48 33.98
C VAL A 480 -16.34 -23.23 33.41
N ASP A 481 -16.60 -23.08 32.11
CA ASP A 481 -17.57 -23.86 31.34
C ASP A 481 -16.84 -24.53 30.16
N PRO A 482 -16.51 -25.84 30.26
CA PRO A 482 -15.86 -26.56 29.17
C PRO A 482 -16.68 -26.65 27.87
N LEU A 483 -18.00 -26.47 27.93
CA LEU A 483 -18.86 -26.45 26.73
C LEU A 483 -18.84 -25.09 26.03
N HIS A 484 -18.53 -24.02 26.77
CA HIS A 484 -18.38 -22.66 26.25
C HIS A 484 -17.05 -22.03 26.72
N PRO A 485 -15.91 -22.47 26.14
CA PRO A 485 -14.59 -22.04 26.59
C PRO A 485 -14.27 -20.57 26.27
N SER A 486 -15.05 -19.95 25.39
CA SER A 486 -14.90 -18.56 24.96
C SER A 486 -16.25 -17.97 24.58
N TYR A 487 -16.38 -16.67 24.80
CA TYR A 487 -17.59 -15.90 24.57
C TYR A 487 -17.29 -14.76 23.59
N SER A 488 -18.28 -14.40 22.79
CA SER A 488 -18.19 -13.29 21.84
C SER A 488 -19.18 -12.19 22.21
N GLY A 489 -18.81 -10.94 21.94
CA GLY A 489 -19.61 -9.78 22.27
C GLY A 489 -19.29 -9.22 23.65
N GLY A 490 -19.50 -7.92 23.79
CA GLY A 490 -19.26 -7.20 25.04
C GLY A 490 -20.36 -7.48 26.06
N VAL A 491 -19.95 -7.67 27.32
CA VAL A 491 -20.83 -7.80 28.48
C VAL A 491 -20.50 -6.68 29.46
N ILE A 492 -21.51 -5.97 29.96
CA ILE A 492 -21.34 -4.85 30.90
C ILE A 492 -22.20 -5.11 32.12
N ASN A 493 -21.57 -5.17 33.30
CA ASN A 493 -22.21 -5.32 34.61
C ASN A 493 -23.26 -6.45 34.64
N SER A 494 -22.93 -7.59 34.05
CA SER A 494 -23.84 -8.74 33.92
C SER A 494 -23.08 -10.05 34.04
N GLN A 495 -23.78 -11.18 33.92
CA GLN A 495 -23.18 -12.50 33.99
C GLN A 495 -22.24 -12.76 32.81
N LEU A 496 -20.98 -13.05 33.12
CA LEU A 496 -19.96 -13.46 32.17
C LEU A 496 -20.01 -14.97 31.91
N ALA A 497 -20.19 -15.77 32.97
CA ALA A 497 -20.25 -17.23 32.92
C ALA A 497 -20.97 -17.83 34.16
N ALA A 498 -21.24 -19.13 34.11
CA ALA A 498 -21.61 -19.95 35.27
C ALA A 498 -20.53 -21.02 35.50
N TRP A 499 -20.21 -21.31 36.75
CA TRP A 499 -19.17 -22.25 37.14
C TRP A 499 -19.75 -23.32 38.06
N ASP A 500 -19.88 -24.54 37.55
CA ASP A 500 -20.39 -25.70 38.30
C ASP A 500 -19.25 -26.45 38.99
N THR A 501 -18.88 -26.00 40.19
CA THR A 501 -17.74 -26.55 40.94
C THR A 501 -17.97 -27.98 41.41
N ILE A 502 -19.24 -28.38 41.61
CA ILE A 502 -19.61 -29.76 41.99
C ILE A 502 -19.64 -30.66 40.76
N GLY A 503 -20.30 -30.24 39.68
CA GLY A 503 -20.41 -31.00 38.43
C GLY A 503 -19.04 -31.24 37.77
N LEU A 504 -18.10 -30.32 37.96
CA LEU A 504 -16.70 -30.46 37.53
C LEU A 504 -15.83 -31.28 38.52
N GLY A 505 -16.38 -31.68 39.67
CA GLY A 505 -15.68 -32.50 40.66
C GLY A 505 -14.49 -31.80 41.32
N LEU A 506 -14.58 -30.48 41.53
CA LEU A 506 -13.47 -29.69 42.07
C LEU A 506 -13.30 -29.95 43.57
N PRO A 507 -12.09 -30.32 44.04
CA PRO A 507 -11.79 -30.40 45.47
C PRO A 507 -11.91 -29.05 46.15
N ASP A 508 -12.26 -29.06 47.43
CA ASP A 508 -12.24 -27.87 48.27
C ASP A 508 -10.83 -27.28 48.35
N GLY A 509 -10.73 -25.96 48.33
CA GLY A 509 -9.45 -25.27 48.38
C GLY A 509 -9.46 -23.92 47.66
N SER A 510 -8.28 -23.31 47.54
CA SER A 510 -8.12 -22.01 46.90
C SER A 510 -7.94 -22.15 45.39
N TYR A 511 -8.61 -21.31 44.62
CA TYR A 511 -8.54 -21.25 43.17
C TYR A 511 -8.31 -19.82 42.69
N ASP A 512 -7.48 -19.70 41.66
CA ASP A 512 -7.29 -18.49 40.86
C ASP A 512 -8.39 -18.48 39.80
N LEU A 513 -9.32 -17.52 39.88
CA LEU A 513 -10.38 -17.27 38.91
C LEU A 513 -10.03 -16.02 38.11
N ARG A 514 -10.04 -16.10 36.78
CA ARG A 514 -9.80 -14.93 35.93
C ARG A 514 -10.81 -14.79 34.81
N VAL A 515 -10.94 -13.56 34.35
CA VAL A 515 -11.53 -13.23 33.06
C VAL A 515 -10.46 -12.57 32.21
N VAL A 516 -10.31 -13.03 30.97
CA VAL A 516 -9.43 -12.39 29.99
C VAL A 516 -10.27 -11.95 28.80
N GLY A 517 -10.35 -10.65 28.60
CA GLY A 517 -10.94 -10.06 27.39
C GLY A 517 -9.85 -9.81 26.37
N ALA A 518 -10.16 -10.01 25.09
CA ALA A 518 -9.25 -9.78 23.98
C ALA A 518 -9.96 -9.16 22.78
N THR A 519 -9.26 -8.26 22.10
CA THR A 519 -9.54 -7.80 20.74
C THR A 519 -8.43 -8.31 19.82
N ASP A 520 -8.52 -8.04 18.52
CA ASP A 520 -7.43 -8.32 17.58
C ASP A 520 -6.16 -7.53 17.92
N CYS A 521 -6.28 -6.47 18.73
CA CYS A 521 -5.19 -5.54 19.04
C CYS A 521 -4.49 -5.81 20.37
N GLY A 522 -5.16 -6.48 21.32
CA GLY A 522 -4.57 -6.80 22.60
C GLY A 522 -5.54 -7.46 23.57
N ALA A 523 -5.08 -7.68 24.80
CA ALA A 523 -5.87 -8.34 25.84
C ALA A 523 -5.64 -7.68 27.21
N LEU A 524 -6.68 -7.73 28.04
CA LEU A 524 -6.62 -7.39 29.46
C LEU A 524 -7.16 -8.56 30.29
N GLU A 525 -6.68 -8.67 31.52
CA GLU A 525 -7.15 -9.67 32.47
C GLU A 525 -7.49 -9.06 33.83
N ASP A 526 -8.48 -9.65 34.50
CA ASP A 526 -8.73 -9.48 35.94
C ASP A 526 -8.68 -10.84 36.61
N LEU A 527 -8.00 -10.91 37.76
CA LEU A 527 -7.70 -12.12 38.51
C LEU A 527 -8.23 -11.98 39.93
N ARG A 528 -8.93 -13.00 40.40
CA ARG A 528 -9.48 -13.12 41.75
C ARG A 528 -9.04 -14.45 42.35
N ILE A 529 -8.68 -14.43 43.62
CA ILE A 529 -8.52 -15.66 44.40
C ILE A 529 -9.86 -15.93 45.08
N VAL A 530 -10.37 -17.15 44.99
CA VAL A 530 -11.61 -17.60 45.65
C VAL A 530 -11.35 -18.93 46.36
N THR A 531 -12.17 -19.27 47.34
CA THR A 531 -12.13 -20.58 47.99
C THR A 531 -13.34 -21.38 47.56
N VAL A 532 -13.13 -22.53 46.93
CA VAL A 532 -14.18 -23.49 46.64
C VAL A 532 -14.41 -24.33 47.89
N ASP A 533 -15.66 -24.41 48.33
CA ASP A 533 -16.14 -25.27 49.40
C ASP A 533 -17.42 -25.97 48.93
N ASN A 534 -17.27 -27.23 48.53
CA ASN A 534 -18.34 -28.10 48.07
C ASN A 534 -18.77 -29.09 49.17
N THR A 535 -18.06 -29.13 50.31
CA THR A 535 -18.40 -30.03 51.42
C THR A 535 -19.60 -29.50 52.18
N ALA A 536 -20.61 -30.36 52.39
CA ALA A 536 -21.77 -29.98 53.18
C ALA A 536 -21.46 -29.98 54.69
N PRO A 537 -22.01 -29.02 55.45
CA PRO A 537 -21.85 -28.99 56.91
C PRO A 537 -22.45 -30.25 57.55
N VAL A 538 -21.92 -30.66 58.70
CA VAL A 538 -22.43 -31.80 59.47
C VAL A 538 -23.42 -31.32 60.53
N ALA A 539 -24.64 -31.85 60.48
CA ALA A 539 -25.67 -31.68 61.50
C ALA A 539 -26.13 -33.06 62.01
N VAL A 540 -25.94 -33.33 63.30
CA VAL A 540 -26.43 -34.55 63.97
C VAL A 540 -26.80 -34.25 65.41
N ILE A 541 -27.95 -34.78 65.86
CA ILE A 541 -28.32 -34.81 67.28
C ILE A 541 -28.13 -36.24 67.79
N THR A 542 -27.34 -36.42 68.84
CA THR A 542 -27.02 -37.73 69.44
C THR A 542 -27.73 -37.97 70.76
N ALA A 543 -28.07 -36.91 71.49
CA ALA A 543 -28.95 -36.97 72.66
C ALA A 543 -29.89 -35.74 72.67
N PRO A 544 -31.18 -35.89 73.02
CA PRO A 544 -31.86 -37.15 73.31
C PRO A 544 -31.92 -38.07 72.08
N ILE A 545 -32.10 -39.38 72.29
CA ILE A 545 -32.30 -40.30 71.16
C ILE A 545 -33.72 -40.12 70.62
N SER A 546 -33.91 -40.35 69.32
CA SER A 546 -35.24 -40.26 68.72
C SER A 546 -36.23 -41.19 69.42
N CYS A 547 -37.44 -40.68 69.64
CA CYS A 547 -38.57 -41.31 70.33
C CYS A 547 -38.34 -41.60 71.83
N SER A 548 -37.31 -41.00 72.46
CA SER A 548 -37.18 -41.08 73.92
C SER A 548 -38.14 -40.14 74.64
N SER A 549 -38.49 -40.48 75.88
CA SER A 549 -39.21 -39.60 76.81
C SER A 549 -38.22 -38.77 77.61
N VAL A 550 -38.46 -37.46 77.70
CA VAL A 550 -37.59 -36.49 78.39
C VAL A 550 -38.40 -35.57 79.30
N THR A 551 -37.79 -35.04 80.34
CA THR A 551 -38.44 -34.10 81.27
C THR A 551 -37.41 -33.22 81.98
N GLY A 552 -37.83 -32.07 82.47
CA GLY A 552 -36.96 -31.11 83.16
C GLY A 552 -35.99 -30.39 82.22
N ILE A 553 -34.74 -30.25 82.64
CA ILE A 553 -33.68 -29.67 81.83
C ILE A 553 -33.01 -30.77 81.00
N VAL A 554 -33.27 -30.78 79.69
CA VAL A 554 -32.78 -31.80 78.76
C VAL A 554 -31.48 -31.33 78.13
N GLN A 555 -30.41 -32.09 78.30
CA GLN A 555 -29.14 -31.80 77.64
C GLN A 555 -29.17 -32.31 76.19
N VAL A 556 -29.11 -31.40 75.23
CA VAL A 556 -29.06 -31.74 73.80
C VAL A 556 -27.60 -31.83 73.37
N HIS A 557 -27.15 -33.03 73.03
CA HIS A 557 -25.80 -33.29 72.51
C HIS A 557 -25.84 -33.57 71.01
N GLY A 558 -24.78 -33.19 70.31
CA GLY A 558 -24.68 -33.43 68.88
C GLY A 558 -23.40 -32.91 68.24
N THR A 559 -23.39 -32.94 66.91
CA THR A 559 -22.34 -32.38 66.08
C THR A 559 -22.94 -31.32 65.17
N ALA A 560 -22.36 -30.12 65.20
CA ALA A 560 -22.65 -28.99 64.34
C ALA A 560 -21.31 -28.42 63.87
N SER A 561 -20.80 -28.90 62.74
CA SER A 561 -19.42 -28.60 62.33
C SER A 561 -19.27 -28.46 60.83
N ASP A 562 -18.42 -27.51 60.45
CA ASP A 562 -17.93 -27.33 59.10
C ASP A 562 -16.59 -26.58 59.15
N THR A 563 -15.71 -26.76 58.16
CA THR A 563 -14.43 -26.03 58.11
C THR A 563 -14.67 -24.52 57.91
N ASN A 564 -15.66 -24.16 57.10
CA ASN A 564 -16.11 -22.82 56.82
C ASN A 564 -17.48 -22.53 57.45
N LEU A 565 -17.71 -23.00 58.68
CA LEU A 565 -18.97 -22.80 59.40
C LEU A 565 -19.39 -21.32 59.48
N ALA A 566 -20.62 -21.02 59.05
CA ALA A 566 -21.26 -19.72 59.30
C ALA A 566 -22.02 -19.75 60.64
N GLY A 567 -22.74 -20.83 60.90
CA GLY A 567 -23.38 -21.06 62.19
C GLY A 567 -24.41 -22.18 62.19
N TRP A 568 -25.02 -22.40 63.35
CA TRP A 568 -26.03 -23.43 63.56
C TRP A 568 -27.15 -22.91 64.47
N VAL A 569 -28.34 -23.47 64.27
CA VAL A 569 -29.55 -23.16 65.04
C VAL A 569 -30.18 -24.46 65.49
N LEU A 570 -30.34 -24.61 66.81
CA LEU A 570 -31.13 -25.66 67.42
C LEU A 570 -32.51 -25.11 67.78
N SER A 571 -33.56 -25.78 67.37
CA SER A 571 -34.95 -25.36 67.61
C SER A 571 -35.85 -26.55 67.95
N TYR A 572 -37.03 -26.28 68.49
CA TYR A 572 -38.10 -27.27 68.64
C TYR A 572 -39.41 -26.81 68.00
N THR A 573 -40.29 -27.75 67.70
CA THR A 573 -41.71 -27.52 67.36
C THR A 573 -42.55 -28.64 67.99
N GLY A 574 -43.87 -28.48 68.06
CA GLY A 574 -44.78 -29.43 68.71
C GLY A 574 -45.44 -28.85 69.97
N GLY A 575 -46.30 -29.65 70.61
CA GLY A 575 -47.16 -29.16 71.70
C GLY A 575 -48.02 -27.97 71.27
N ASP A 576 -47.88 -26.85 71.98
CA ASP A 576 -48.60 -25.61 71.68
C ASP A 576 -47.87 -24.71 70.65
N ALA A 577 -46.69 -25.10 70.17
CA ALA A 577 -45.92 -24.32 69.20
C ALA A 577 -46.40 -24.60 67.76
N HIS A 578 -46.79 -23.54 67.03
CA HIS A 578 -47.18 -23.61 65.62
C HIS A 578 -46.05 -23.22 64.65
N GLY A 579 -44.79 -23.34 65.09
CA GLY A 579 -43.58 -23.03 64.34
C GLY A 579 -42.32 -23.38 65.13
N TRP A 580 -41.15 -23.20 64.52
CA TRP A 580 -39.86 -23.50 65.14
C TRP A 580 -39.48 -22.43 66.19
N VAL A 581 -39.34 -22.86 67.44
CA VAL A 581 -38.86 -22.06 68.56
C VAL A 581 -37.37 -22.33 68.77
N SER A 582 -36.54 -21.29 68.74
CA SER A 582 -35.09 -21.43 68.94
C SER A 582 -34.76 -21.79 70.39
N ILE A 583 -33.93 -22.82 70.58
CA ILE A 583 -33.34 -23.22 71.85
C ILE A 583 -31.99 -22.54 72.01
N ALA A 584 -31.15 -22.66 70.98
CA ALA A 584 -29.80 -22.11 70.97
C ALA A 584 -29.33 -21.82 69.55
N THR A 585 -28.36 -20.92 69.45
CA THR A 585 -27.65 -20.60 68.21
C THR A 585 -26.15 -20.53 68.51
N GLY A 586 -25.31 -20.94 67.57
CA GLY A 586 -23.87 -20.81 67.69
C GLY A 586 -23.19 -20.60 66.35
N ASN A 587 -21.94 -20.14 66.40
CA ASN A 587 -21.08 -19.93 65.23
C ASN A 587 -19.70 -20.58 65.39
N VAL A 588 -19.55 -21.41 66.43
CA VAL A 588 -18.36 -22.20 66.69
C VAL A 588 -18.71 -23.67 66.44
N PRO A 589 -17.81 -24.45 65.80
CA PRO A 589 -18.02 -25.88 65.61
C PRO A 589 -18.18 -26.63 66.93
N MET A 590 -19.20 -27.48 67.02
CA MET A 590 -19.47 -28.37 68.15
C MET A 590 -19.34 -29.80 67.65
N ILE A 591 -18.51 -30.64 68.28
CA ILE A 591 -18.25 -32.01 67.82
C ILE A 591 -18.53 -32.98 68.97
N ASN A 592 -19.62 -33.75 68.85
CA ASN A 592 -20.13 -34.63 69.91
C ASN A 592 -20.17 -33.96 71.30
N ASP A 593 -20.62 -32.70 71.32
CA ASP A 593 -20.62 -31.86 72.53
C ASP A 593 -22.04 -31.39 72.89
N LEU A 594 -22.19 -30.74 74.05
CA LEU A 594 -23.43 -30.13 74.51
C LEU A 594 -23.77 -28.92 73.62
N LEU A 595 -24.82 -29.04 72.82
CA LEU A 595 -25.34 -27.95 72.00
C LEU A 595 -26.16 -26.97 72.84
N ALA A 596 -27.03 -27.47 73.72
CA ALA A 596 -27.85 -26.64 74.59
C ALA A 596 -28.46 -27.42 75.77
N ASN A 597 -28.83 -26.68 76.82
CA ASN A 597 -29.77 -27.17 77.84
C ASN A 597 -31.18 -26.69 77.47
N TRP A 598 -32.07 -27.61 77.11
CA TRP A 598 -33.45 -27.32 76.76
C TRP A 598 -34.36 -27.47 77.98
N ASP A 599 -34.89 -26.36 78.48
CA ASP A 599 -35.82 -26.37 79.60
C ASP A 599 -37.24 -26.75 79.13
N THR A 600 -37.68 -27.95 79.50
CA THR A 600 -38.98 -28.49 79.15
C THR A 600 -40.02 -28.32 80.26
N THR A 601 -39.67 -27.71 81.40
CA THR A 601 -40.55 -27.66 82.59
C THR A 601 -41.82 -26.84 82.38
N ALA A 602 -41.79 -25.87 81.48
CA ALA A 602 -42.94 -25.03 81.12
C ALA A 602 -43.68 -25.54 79.86
N LEU A 603 -43.22 -26.63 79.26
CA LEU A 603 -43.83 -27.19 78.06
C LEU A 603 -44.92 -28.19 78.45
N ARG A 604 -46.05 -28.14 77.73
CA ARG A 604 -47.12 -29.11 77.89
C ARG A 604 -46.60 -30.51 77.55
N PRO A 605 -46.96 -31.56 78.31
CA PRO A 605 -46.66 -32.93 77.92
C PRO A 605 -47.19 -33.22 76.52
N CYS A 606 -46.28 -33.41 75.57
CA CYS A 606 -46.60 -33.59 74.16
C CYS A 606 -45.40 -34.14 73.38
N ALA A 607 -45.62 -34.46 72.10
CA ALA A 607 -44.57 -34.81 71.16
C ALA A 607 -43.94 -33.52 70.64
N TYR A 608 -42.62 -33.45 70.74
CA TYR A 608 -41.82 -32.35 70.22
C TYR A 608 -40.79 -32.88 69.24
N THR A 609 -40.55 -32.12 68.18
CA THR A 609 -39.45 -32.38 67.24
C THR A 609 -38.36 -31.35 67.48
N LEU A 610 -37.15 -31.84 67.74
CA LEU A 610 -35.93 -31.02 67.73
C LEU A 610 -35.38 -30.97 66.31
N ARG A 611 -34.87 -29.81 65.92
CA ARG A 611 -34.22 -29.56 64.63
C ARG A 611 -32.91 -28.84 64.84
N LEU A 612 -31.83 -29.41 64.31
CA LEU A 612 -30.54 -28.77 64.18
C LEU A 612 -30.30 -28.44 62.71
N VAL A 613 -30.16 -27.14 62.43
CA VAL A 613 -29.80 -26.64 61.10
C VAL A 613 -28.38 -26.08 61.18
N VAL A 614 -27.47 -26.58 60.36
CA VAL A 614 -26.06 -26.13 60.29
C VAL A 614 -25.80 -25.55 58.91
N THR A 615 -25.22 -24.35 58.86
CA THR A 615 -25.01 -23.57 57.64
C THR A 615 -23.53 -23.18 57.52
N ASP A 616 -22.95 -23.38 56.34
CA ASP A 616 -21.59 -22.94 56.02
C ASP A 616 -21.54 -21.51 55.45
N LYS A 617 -20.34 -21.04 55.10
CA LYS A 617 -20.11 -19.73 54.46
C LYS A 617 -20.15 -19.78 52.94
N ALA A 618 -20.18 -20.97 52.33
CA ALA A 618 -20.12 -21.11 50.89
C ALA A 618 -21.36 -20.49 50.24
N THR A 619 -21.17 -19.75 49.15
CA THR A 619 -22.30 -19.30 48.33
C THR A 619 -22.57 -20.33 47.26
N VAL A 620 -23.72 -21.02 47.31
CA VAL A 620 -23.96 -22.24 46.51
C VAL A 620 -24.84 -22.05 45.27
N ASN A 621 -25.32 -20.83 45.02
CA ASN A 621 -26.16 -20.55 43.86
C ASN A 621 -25.93 -19.17 43.24
N CYS A 622 -26.50 -19.02 42.05
CA CYS A 622 -26.39 -17.81 41.23
C CYS A 622 -26.97 -16.53 41.83
N ASN A 623 -27.84 -16.62 42.84
CA ASN A 623 -28.48 -15.45 43.45
C ASN A 623 -27.77 -14.97 44.71
N GLY A 624 -26.68 -15.64 45.13
CA GLY A 624 -25.91 -15.26 46.31
C GLY A 624 -26.63 -15.47 47.64
N ALA A 625 -27.84 -16.03 47.61
CA ALA A 625 -28.76 -16.07 48.74
C ALA A 625 -28.78 -17.43 49.47
N LEU A 626 -28.25 -18.48 48.83
CA LEU A 626 -28.19 -19.81 49.41
C LEU A 626 -26.76 -20.12 49.85
N HIS A 627 -26.69 -20.73 51.03
CA HIS A 627 -25.51 -21.33 51.62
C HIS A 627 -25.68 -22.84 51.68
N ASN A 628 -24.59 -23.58 51.82
CA ASN A 628 -24.71 -25.01 52.04
C ASN A 628 -25.29 -25.24 53.44
N GLN A 629 -26.32 -26.06 53.52
CA GLN A 629 -27.07 -26.25 54.76
C GLN A 629 -27.48 -27.71 54.91
N THR A 630 -27.25 -28.24 56.11
CA THR A 630 -27.68 -29.58 56.50
C THR A 630 -28.64 -29.46 57.67
N GLU A 631 -29.74 -30.19 57.58
CA GLU A 631 -30.78 -30.26 58.60
C GLU A 631 -30.83 -31.67 59.18
N TYR A 632 -30.94 -31.75 60.51
CA TYR A 632 -31.16 -33.00 61.22
C TYR A 632 -32.29 -32.84 62.24
N THR A 633 -33.25 -33.75 62.22
CA THR A 633 -34.41 -33.72 63.11
C THR A 633 -34.55 -35.01 63.90
N ILE A 634 -34.98 -34.89 65.15
CA ILE A 634 -35.43 -36.03 65.97
C ILE A 634 -36.74 -35.66 66.66
N SER A 635 -37.56 -36.65 66.97
CA SER A 635 -38.76 -36.44 67.80
C SER A 635 -38.54 -37.03 69.19
N THR A 636 -39.12 -36.43 70.21
CA THR A 636 -39.05 -36.87 71.61
C THR A 636 -40.35 -36.50 72.31
N GLU A 637 -40.74 -37.31 73.29
CA GLU A 637 -41.90 -37.02 74.13
C GLU A 637 -41.47 -36.21 75.35
N VAL A 638 -42.01 -35.01 75.51
CA VAL A 638 -41.79 -34.21 76.71
C VAL A 638 -42.85 -34.57 77.74
N GLY A 639 -42.43 -34.87 78.96
CA GLY A 639 -43.31 -35.40 79.99
C GLY A 639 -43.76 -36.83 79.68
N ILE A 640 -44.72 -37.31 80.46
CA ILE A 640 -45.47 -38.52 80.15
C ILE A 640 -46.71 -38.00 79.44
N HIS A 641 -46.86 -38.28 78.15
CA HIS A 641 -48.17 -38.05 77.53
C HIS A 641 -49.19 -38.86 78.30
N GLY A 642 -50.36 -38.27 78.48
CA GLY A 642 -51.55 -39.09 78.45
C GLY A 642 -51.53 -39.84 77.13
N ASP A 643 -51.04 -41.07 77.16
CA ASP A 643 -51.79 -42.13 76.52
C ASP A 643 -53.16 -42.20 77.26
N PHE A 644 -54.02 -43.13 76.92
CA PHE A 644 -55.31 -43.18 77.61
C PHE A 644 -55.19 -43.52 79.12
N ASP A 645 -53.99 -43.60 79.73
CA ASP A 645 -53.67 -43.79 81.16
C ASP A 645 -54.27 -42.71 82.08
N TYR A 646 -55.59 -42.71 82.20
CA TYR A 646 -56.33 -41.81 83.07
C TYR A 646 -56.18 -42.20 84.54
N ASP A 647 -55.76 -43.42 84.85
CA ASP A 647 -55.55 -43.87 86.23
C ASP A 647 -54.09 -43.74 86.73
N ASN A 648 -53.17 -43.36 85.83
CA ASN A 648 -51.74 -43.09 86.01
C ASN A 648 -50.93 -44.30 86.49
N ASP A 649 -51.20 -45.49 85.97
CA ASP A 649 -50.48 -46.72 86.31
C ASP A 649 -49.36 -47.11 85.32
N GLY A 650 -49.28 -46.41 84.18
CA GLY A 650 -48.21 -46.48 83.20
C GLY A 650 -48.48 -47.40 82.01
N ASP A 651 -49.72 -47.86 81.79
CA ASP A 651 -50.14 -48.45 80.52
C ASP A 651 -51.53 -47.96 80.04
N VAL A 652 -51.93 -48.34 78.82
CA VAL A 652 -53.29 -48.07 78.31
C VAL A 652 -54.09 -49.34 78.31
N ASP A 653 -55.09 -49.41 79.18
CA ASP A 653 -55.92 -50.61 79.27
C ASP A 653 -57.42 -50.33 79.51
N MET A 654 -58.11 -51.30 80.12
CA MET A 654 -59.55 -51.21 80.34
C MET A 654 -59.90 -50.31 81.53
N ASP A 655 -59.00 -50.10 82.48
CA ASP A 655 -59.24 -49.29 83.67
C ASP A 655 -59.30 -47.80 83.30
N ASP A 656 -58.47 -47.40 82.34
CA ASP A 656 -58.51 -46.14 81.60
C ASP A 656 -59.80 -45.87 80.84
N PHE A 657 -60.19 -46.86 80.02
CA PHE A 657 -61.46 -46.79 79.32
C PHE A 657 -62.62 -46.68 80.31
N GLY A 658 -62.50 -47.29 81.49
CA GLY A 658 -63.46 -47.18 82.59
C GLY A 658 -63.59 -45.76 83.16
N ILE A 659 -62.51 -44.96 83.16
CA ILE A 659 -62.57 -43.54 83.53
C ILE A 659 -63.24 -42.73 82.41
N PHE A 660 -62.86 -42.95 81.15
CA PHE A 660 -63.47 -42.27 80.01
C PHE A 660 -64.97 -42.58 79.86
N GLN A 661 -65.37 -43.85 80.05
CA GLN A 661 -66.76 -44.30 79.94
C GLN A 661 -67.68 -43.62 80.96
N ARG A 662 -67.18 -43.29 82.16
CA ARG A 662 -67.93 -42.55 83.18
C ARG A 662 -68.26 -41.11 82.77
N CYS A 663 -67.52 -40.59 81.81
CA CYS A 663 -67.63 -39.22 81.32
C CYS A 663 -68.30 -39.11 79.94
N ALA A 664 -68.57 -40.24 79.29
CA ALA A 664 -69.28 -40.28 78.01
C ALA A 664 -70.77 -39.93 78.17
N GLY A 665 -71.16 -38.75 77.67
CA GLY A 665 -72.56 -38.31 77.60
C GLY A 665 -73.23 -38.70 76.28
N GLY A 666 -74.53 -39.00 76.32
CA GLY A 666 -75.34 -39.19 75.11
C GLY A 666 -75.58 -37.87 74.34
N PRO A 667 -76.13 -37.92 73.11
CA PRO A 667 -76.41 -36.73 72.32
C PRO A 667 -77.25 -35.71 73.10
N ALA A 668 -76.77 -34.46 73.17
CA ALA A 668 -77.39 -33.35 73.89
C ALA A 668 -77.50 -33.49 75.43
N ILE A 669 -76.77 -34.43 76.04
CA ILE A 669 -76.58 -34.47 77.50
C ILE A 669 -75.26 -33.80 77.84
N LEU A 670 -75.30 -32.77 78.68
CA LEU A 670 -74.09 -32.15 79.23
C LEU A 670 -73.31 -33.18 80.03
N ALA A 671 -72.05 -33.41 79.68
CA ALA A 671 -71.15 -34.27 80.45
C ALA A 671 -71.02 -33.76 81.89
N ASP A 672 -70.74 -34.67 82.83
CA ASP A 672 -70.57 -34.33 84.24
C ASP A 672 -69.47 -33.26 84.39
N PRO A 673 -69.71 -32.16 85.13
CA PRO A 673 -68.71 -31.13 85.37
C PRO A 673 -67.39 -31.64 85.97
N SER A 674 -67.38 -32.80 86.63
CA SER A 674 -66.14 -33.43 87.14
C SER A 674 -65.28 -34.04 86.03
N CYS A 675 -65.80 -34.20 84.82
CA CYS A 675 -65.11 -34.76 83.66
C CYS A 675 -64.37 -33.69 82.82
N ARG A 676 -64.22 -32.48 83.33
CA ARG A 676 -63.64 -31.35 82.60
C ARG A 676 -62.12 -31.45 82.60
N GLY A 677 -61.52 -31.73 81.44
CA GLY A 677 -60.07 -31.89 81.29
C GLY A 677 -59.59 -33.34 81.23
N LEU A 678 -60.52 -34.30 81.24
CA LEU A 678 -60.33 -35.60 80.59
C LEU A 678 -60.40 -35.39 79.06
#